data_AF-A0A1C3Y0V9-F1
#
_entry.id   AF-A0A1C3Y0V9-F1
#
_cell.length_a   1.000
_cell.length_b   1.000
_cell.length_c   1.000
_cell.angle_alpha   90.00
_cell.angle_beta   90.00
_cell.angle_gamma   90.00
#
_symmetry.space_group_name_H-M   'P 1'
#
loop_
_entity.id
_entity.type
_entity.pdbx_description
1 polymer ?
#
loop_
_entity_poly.entity_id
_entity_poly.type
_entity_poly.pdbx_seq_one_letter_code
_entity_poly.pdbx_strand_id
1 'polypeptide(L)'
;MQTFSSQHFALLREWQGRKYDRDNPDHQRVYQELKTAYDLTKQWADGVLAALFPSGTITCRRRPTNQGNNFERYNWARIYPTKNAPERLAYTVGIEAKGWFVVKIDTVHLSDNDPIRKKHAAMRGTYDNASPIVAMLSAADGVDRPISDLVAWSVGEINNFSPGYDELAKALGLGSLDDGEILRRFDGKAAFKSARASWTPQETELFCRLARLVHERDLDWWHIDTDIEVRFGRKEPGSERAIGVLGTVHGRASRTLSLRHDLGDLSKFTRQPVTADLITQLEAALSSSSAVLLDWAAPSQDRPGYWPDEASFEKAEGNVESAGDDIRPSAKASSPSPRNIIYYGPPGTGKTFAVRRLIEADYQETTASHDADEWRRSFIAEKFSELRWWEAIAAALYDLGKPSKVTEIRDHQIIRTVEAANNNNHVPSTIYRVLASHAVAAVQGQTHAPIIFEKSENALWSLAGEWNEACGEIVKLVDELRRGPPAGSVIKRYEFVTFHQSYGYEEFVEGLRPLLDQEGEGSGVSYRIRPGVFRVLCEAARAAPDHRFAIIIDEINRGNISKIFGELITLIEVDKRRDMKQEITVTLPYSGDKFSVPANVDIIGTMNTADRSLALLDTALRRRFDFKPVYPDSRDEAGAPLQGLRVQTEEATIDIPQMLSAINERIEALYDRDHTIGHAYFERLKDWPDGLERFEALSAIFRANIVPLLEEYFFEDWQKIRLVLGDNQKDAPEQFVAEVGDAQEEYRRLFGANSSIDSFAAKPRFALQPGAFSMPSAYVGIYKIFR
;
A
#
# COMPACT_ATOMS: atom_id res chain seq x y z
N MET A 1 6.17 -44.51 -15.59
CA MET A 1 5.57 -43.67 -16.64
C MET A 1 4.22 -43.19 -16.14
N GLN A 2 3.88 -41.93 -16.35
CA GLN A 2 2.57 -41.40 -15.96
C GLN A 2 1.56 -41.75 -17.06
N THR A 3 0.53 -42.52 -16.73
CA THR A 3 -0.47 -43.04 -17.68
C THR A 3 -1.87 -42.96 -17.06
N PHE A 4 -2.89 -42.87 -17.91
CA PHE A 4 -4.27 -43.03 -17.44
C PHE A 4 -4.56 -44.52 -17.22
N SER A 5 -5.23 -44.84 -16.11
CA SER A 5 -5.67 -46.19 -15.78
C SER A 5 -7.17 -46.38 -16.07
N SER A 6 -7.59 -47.64 -16.23
CA SER A 6 -9.02 -48.02 -16.30
C SER A 6 -9.81 -47.57 -15.06
N GLN A 7 -9.14 -47.44 -13.91
CA GLN A 7 -9.75 -46.98 -12.66
C GLN A 7 -10.24 -45.54 -12.75
N HIS A 8 -9.51 -44.64 -13.43
CA HIS A 8 -9.96 -43.26 -13.63
C HIS A 8 -11.33 -43.18 -14.32
N PHE A 9 -11.53 -43.99 -15.37
CA PHE A 9 -12.80 -44.05 -16.09
C PHE A 9 -13.93 -44.68 -15.27
N ALA A 10 -13.62 -45.74 -14.52
CA ALA A 10 -14.58 -46.40 -13.64
C ALA A 10 -15.08 -45.43 -12.56
N LEU A 11 -14.18 -44.68 -11.93
CA LEU A 11 -14.53 -43.71 -10.90
C LEU A 11 -15.37 -42.56 -11.45
N LEU A 12 -15.02 -41.99 -12.60
CA LEU A 12 -15.86 -40.96 -13.25
C LEU A 12 -17.28 -41.48 -13.53
N ARG A 13 -17.41 -42.74 -13.96
CA ARG A 13 -18.71 -43.35 -14.26
C ARG A 13 -19.55 -43.64 -13.02
N GLU A 14 -18.92 -44.15 -11.97
CA GLU A 14 -19.61 -44.54 -10.74
C GLU A 14 -20.02 -43.33 -9.90
N TRP A 15 -19.16 -42.31 -9.85
CA TRP A 15 -19.30 -41.19 -8.91
C TRP A 15 -19.93 -39.94 -9.50
N GLN A 16 -20.07 -39.82 -10.83
CA GLN A 16 -20.72 -38.67 -11.47
C GLN A 16 -22.05 -38.28 -10.79
N GLY A 17 -22.19 -37.00 -10.47
CA GLY A 17 -23.39 -36.43 -9.84
C GLY A 17 -23.55 -36.70 -8.34
N ARG A 18 -22.74 -37.59 -7.73
CA ARG A 18 -22.77 -37.81 -6.28
C ARG A 18 -22.16 -36.61 -5.55
N LYS A 19 -22.77 -36.21 -4.44
CA LYS A 19 -22.25 -35.13 -3.59
C LYS A 19 -21.01 -35.60 -2.84
N TYR A 20 -19.93 -34.84 -2.93
CA TYR A 20 -18.71 -35.10 -2.18
C TYR A 20 -18.93 -34.78 -0.70
N ASP A 21 -18.42 -35.67 0.15
CA ASP A 21 -18.49 -35.58 1.59
C ASP A 21 -17.05 -35.69 2.06
N ARG A 22 -16.58 -34.64 2.75
CA ARG A 22 -15.18 -34.55 3.16
C ARG A 22 -14.89 -35.48 4.31
N ASP A 23 -15.89 -35.89 5.08
CA ASP A 23 -15.70 -36.70 6.28
C ASP A 23 -15.81 -38.20 5.99
N ASN A 24 -16.19 -38.56 4.75
CA ASN A 24 -16.26 -39.95 4.30
C ASN A 24 -14.92 -40.41 3.68
N PRO A 25 -14.24 -41.43 4.25
CA PRO A 25 -12.95 -41.92 3.74
C PRO A 25 -12.98 -42.43 2.30
N ASP A 26 -14.07 -43.04 1.85
CA ASP A 26 -14.21 -43.50 0.47
C ASP A 26 -14.31 -42.33 -0.51
N HIS A 27 -15.03 -41.28 -0.13
CA HIS A 27 -15.13 -40.06 -0.92
C HIS A 27 -13.74 -39.39 -1.03
N GLN A 28 -12.98 -39.32 0.07
CA GLN A 28 -11.62 -38.79 0.06
C GLN A 28 -10.71 -39.59 -0.88
N ARG A 29 -10.74 -40.93 -0.80
CA ARG A 29 -9.96 -41.82 -1.68
C ARG A 29 -10.29 -41.59 -3.15
N VAL A 30 -11.57 -41.57 -3.50
CA VAL A 30 -12.04 -41.35 -4.88
C VAL A 30 -11.65 -39.96 -5.37
N TYR A 31 -11.75 -38.95 -4.49
CA TYR A 31 -11.34 -37.59 -4.81
C TYR A 31 -9.85 -37.50 -5.14
N GLN A 32 -8.98 -38.15 -4.36
CA GLN A 32 -7.54 -38.15 -4.64
C GLN A 32 -7.21 -38.89 -5.93
N GLU A 33 -7.84 -40.04 -6.18
CA GLU A 33 -7.60 -40.82 -7.40
C GLU A 33 -8.05 -40.04 -8.65
N LEU A 34 -9.22 -39.40 -8.61
CA LEU A 34 -9.67 -38.54 -9.70
C LEU A 34 -8.79 -37.30 -9.85
N LYS A 35 -8.25 -36.73 -8.77
CA LYS A 35 -7.32 -35.61 -8.84
C LYS A 35 -6.06 -35.98 -9.64
N THR A 36 -5.53 -37.20 -9.46
CA THR A 36 -4.43 -37.73 -10.29
C THR A 36 -4.80 -37.72 -11.77
N ALA A 37 -6.02 -38.14 -12.14
CA ALA A 37 -6.49 -38.06 -13.53
C ALA A 37 -6.53 -36.61 -14.07
N TYR A 38 -6.90 -35.62 -13.26
CA TYR A 38 -6.88 -34.21 -13.63
C TYR A 38 -5.45 -33.68 -13.84
N ASP A 39 -4.50 -34.10 -13.02
CA ASP A 39 -3.08 -33.73 -13.17
C ASP A 39 -2.48 -34.35 -14.44
N LEU A 40 -2.88 -35.58 -14.81
CA LEU A 40 -2.53 -36.20 -16.09
C LEU A 40 -3.13 -35.47 -17.30
N THR A 41 -4.40 -35.06 -17.22
CA THR A 41 -5.04 -34.28 -18.29
C THR A 41 -4.35 -32.93 -18.48
N LYS A 42 -3.90 -32.29 -17.39
CA LYS A 42 -3.13 -31.05 -17.50
C LYS A 42 -1.80 -31.27 -18.23
N GLN A 43 -1.05 -32.31 -17.88
CA GLN A 43 0.22 -32.63 -18.56
C GLN A 43 0.01 -32.95 -20.04
N TRP A 44 -1.07 -33.66 -20.37
CA TRP A 44 -1.46 -33.89 -21.75
C TRP A 44 -1.72 -32.58 -22.50
N ALA A 45 -2.50 -31.66 -21.90
CA ALA A 45 -2.75 -30.35 -22.50
C ALA A 45 -1.47 -29.51 -22.65
N ASP A 46 -0.60 -29.49 -21.62
CA ASP A 46 0.68 -28.77 -21.63
C ASP A 46 1.57 -29.28 -22.79
N GLY A 47 1.60 -30.58 -23.04
CA GLY A 47 2.32 -31.18 -24.16
C GLY A 47 1.74 -30.80 -25.54
N VAL A 48 0.41 -30.76 -25.68
CA VAL A 48 -0.24 -30.32 -26.93
C VAL A 48 0.01 -28.83 -27.19
N LEU A 49 -0.09 -27.98 -26.15
CA LEU A 49 0.22 -26.55 -26.25
C LEU A 49 1.68 -26.33 -26.68
N ALA A 50 2.64 -27.01 -26.05
CA ALA A 50 4.05 -26.89 -26.40
C ALA A 50 4.34 -27.33 -27.85
N ALA A 51 3.61 -28.32 -28.37
CA ALA A 51 3.80 -28.84 -29.72
C ALA A 51 3.17 -27.97 -30.82
N LEU A 52 1.98 -27.41 -30.59
CA LEU A 52 1.21 -26.73 -31.64
C LEU A 52 1.03 -25.22 -31.42
N PHE A 53 1.06 -24.76 -30.17
CA PHE A 53 0.58 -23.43 -29.79
C PHE A 53 1.53 -22.76 -28.78
N PRO A 54 2.80 -22.48 -29.15
CA PRO A 54 3.82 -21.98 -28.21
C PRO A 54 3.46 -20.62 -27.58
N SER A 55 2.64 -19.82 -28.26
CA SER A 55 2.11 -18.53 -27.77
C SER A 55 0.73 -18.63 -27.13
N GLY A 56 0.17 -19.83 -26.96
CA GLY A 56 -1.17 -20.06 -26.43
C GLY A 56 -1.23 -20.12 -24.90
N THR A 57 -2.42 -20.41 -24.35
CA THR A 57 -2.62 -20.58 -22.91
C THR A 57 -3.49 -21.78 -22.59
N ILE A 58 -3.41 -22.31 -21.36
CA ILE A 58 -4.22 -23.44 -20.90
C ILE A 58 -5.04 -23.06 -19.68
N THR A 59 -6.29 -23.50 -19.68
CA THR A 59 -7.14 -23.52 -18.48
C THR A 59 -7.56 -24.95 -18.18
N CYS A 60 -7.06 -25.49 -17.06
CA CYS A 60 -7.45 -26.82 -16.56
C CYS A 60 -8.16 -26.69 -15.21
N ARG A 61 -9.25 -27.43 -15.06
CA ARG A 61 -9.93 -27.54 -13.78
C ARG A 61 -9.04 -28.33 -12.80
N ARG A 62 -9.02 -27.93 -11.52
CA ARG A 62 -8.16 -28.53 -10.49
C ARG A 62 -8.91 -29.38 -9.44
N ARG A 63 -10.22 -29.53 -9.60
CA ARG A 63 -11.09 -30.23 -8.64
C ARG A 63 -12.02 -31.20 -9.38
N PRO A 64 -12.11 -32.47 -8.94
CA PRO A 64 -13.08 -33.45 -9.47
C PRO A 64 -14.55 -33.10 -9.24
N THR A 65 -14.85 -32.12 -8.39
CA THR A 65 -16.21 -31.71 -8.02
C THR A 65 -16.60 -30.34 -8.59
N ASN A 66 -17.89 -30.13 -8.79
CA ASN A 66 -18.49 -28.87 -9.28
C ASN A 66 -18.80 -27.87 -8.19
N GLN A 67 -19.32 -26.69 -8.56
CA GLN A 67 -19.66 -25.64 -7.60
C GLN A 67 -20.69 -26.11 -6.56
N GLY A 68 -21.58 -27.03 -6.94
CA GLY A 68 -22.52 -27.70 -6.03
C GLY A 68 -21.90 -28.84 -5.22
N ASN A 69 -20.57 -28.98 -5.26
CA ASN A 69 -19.80 -30.04 -4.63
C ASN A 69 -20.16 -31.47 -5.08
N ASN A 70 -20.67 -31.64 -6.31
CA ASN A 70 -20.94 -32.96 -6.88
C ASN A 70 -19.80 -33.39 -7.81
N PHE A 71 -19.41 -34.68 -7.79
CA PHE A 71 -18.41 -35.23 -8.69
C PHE A 71 -18.80 -35.08 -10.16
N GLU A 72 -17.82 -34.72 -11.00
CA GLU A 72 -18.02 -34.56 -12.43
C GLU A 72 -17.95 -35.86 -13.21
N ARG A 73 -18.55 -35.85 -14.40
CA ARG A 73 -18.52 -36.98 -15.33
C ARG A 73 -17.34 -36.97 -16.31
N TYR A 74 -16.47 -35.97 -16.23
CA TYR A 74 -15.33 -35.76 -17.14
C TYR A 74 -14.22 -34.97 -16.45
N ASN A 75 -13.05 -34.89 -17.10
CA ASN A 75 -11.97 -33.97 -16.72
C ASN A 75 -11.40 -33.21 -17.94
N TRP A 76 -11.83 -31.97 -18.16
CA TRP A 76 -11.39 -31.20 -19.33
C TRP A 76 -10.25 -30.23 -19.01
N ALA A 77 -9.27 -30.18 -19.91
CA ALA A 77 -8.33 -29.07 -20.06
C ALA A 77 -8.61 -28.35 -21.38
N ARG A 78 -8.61 -27.02 -21.33
CA ARG A 78 -8.87 -26.14 -22.47
C ARG A 78 -7.55 -25.50 -22.91
N ILE A 79 -7.30 -25.51 -24.20
CA ILE A 79 -6.11 -24.97 -24.85
C ILE A 79 -6.57 -23.86 -25.80
N TYR A 80 -6.08 -22.65 -25.54
CA TYR A 80 -6.31 -21.47 -26.36
C TYR A 80 -5.07 -21.28 -27.25
N PRO A 81 -5.20 -21.36 -28.59
CA PRO A 81 -4.05 -21.47 -29.49
C PRO A 81 -3.17 -20.20 -29.54
N THR A 82 -3.76 -19.05 -29.21
CA THR A 82 -3.05 -17.76 -29.05
C THR A 82 -3.57 -17.04 -27.80
N LYS A 83 -2.81 -16.07 -27.27
CA LYS A 83 -3.27 -15.21 -26.15
C LYS A 83 -4.52 -14.39 -26.49
N ASN A 84 -4.71 -14.05 -27.76
CA ASN A 84 -5.87 -13.32 -28.27
C ASN A 84 -6.96 -14.25 -28.82
N ALA A 85 -6.87 -15.55 -28.58
CA ALA A 85 -7.90 -16.49 -29.00
C ALA A 85 -9.23 -16.13 -28.32
N PRO A 86 -10.38 -16.23 -29.01
CA PRO A 86 -11.67 -15.89 -28.43
C PRO A 86 -11.93 -16.67 -27.13
N GLU A 87 -12.26 -15.99 -26.04
CA GLU A 87 -12.51 -16.64 -24.73
C GLU A 87 -13.59 -17.74 -24.78
N ARG A 88 -14.50 -17.62 -25.75
CA ARG A 88 -15.68 -18.48 -25.96
C ARG A 88 -15.41 -19.71 -26.82
N LEU A 89 -14.19 -19.89 -27.33
CA LEU A 89 -13.78 -21.04 -28.15
C LEU A 89 -12.46 -21.59 -27.62
N ALA A 90 -12.30 -22.91 -27.59
CA ALA A 90 -11.04 -23.52 -27.19
C ALA A 90 -10.88 -24.90 -27.81
N TYR A 91 -9.64 -25.33 -28.03
CA TYR A 91 -9.35 -26.76 -28.09
C TYR A 91 -9.57 -27.37 -26.71
N THR A 92 -10.11 -28.57 -26.62
CA THR A 92 -10.36 -29.27 -25.36
C THR A 92 -9.82 -30.68 -25.44
N VAL A 93 -9.05 -31.08 -24.43
CA VAL A 93 -8.56 -32.46 -24.24
C VAL A 93 -8.98 -33.02 -22.88
N GLY A 94 -9.16 -34.34 -22.78
CA GLY A 94 -9.38 -35.03 -21.51
C GLY A 94 -10.10 -36.37 -21.63
N ILE A 95 -10.66 -36.87 -20.53
CA ILE A 95 -11.41 -38.12 -20.48
C ILE A 95 -12.84 -37.93 -19.97
N GLU A 96 -13.75 -38.81 -20.41
CA GLU A 96 -15.14 -38.84 -19.97
C GLU A 96 -15.58 -40.21 -19.43
N ALA A 97 -16.58 -40.22 -18.54
CA ALA A 97 -17.15 -41.39 -17.88
C ALA A 97 -17.61 -42.52 -18.84
N LYS A 98 -17.88 -42.18 -20.10
CA LYS A 98 -18.24 -43.12 -21.16
C LYS A 98 -17.07 -43.95 -21.69
N GLY A 99 -15.83 -43.70 -21.23
CA GLY A 99 -14.67 -44.49 -21.62
C GLY A 99 -13.96 -43.95 -22.86
N TRP A 100 -13.90 -42.63 -23.02
CA TRP A 100 -13.26 -41.98 -24.17
C TRP A 100 -12.24 -40.95 -23.73
N PHE A 101 -11.09 -40.96 -24.39
CA PHE A 101 -10.21 -39.80 -24.51
C PHE A 101 -10.76 -38.94 -25.65
N VAL A 102 -10.86 -37.63 -25.44
CA VAL A 102 -11.48 -36.71 -26.39
C VAL A 102 -10.55 -35.55 -26.68
N VAL A 103 -10.44 -35.19 -27.95
CA VAL A 103 -9.82 -33.95 -28.47
C VAL A 103 -10.86 -33.26 -29.34
N LYS A 104 -11.13 -31.97 -29.13
CA LYS A 104 -12.16 -31.27 -29.91
C LYS A 104 -11.96 -29.75 -29.92
N ILE A 105 -12.64 -29.06 -30.82
CA ILE A 105 -12.87 -27.61 -30.74
C ILE A 105 -14.27 -27.38 -30.16
N ASP A 106 -14.36 -26.72 -29.00
CA ASP A 106 -15.61 -26.56 -28.26
C ASP A 106 -15.89 -25.11 -27.85
N THR A 107 -17.17 -24.79 -27.68
CA THR A 107 -17.60 -23.50 -27.14
C THR A 107 -17.58 -23.51 -25.61
N VAL A 108 -17.16 -22.39 -25.02
CA VAL A 108 -16.95 -22.26 -23.57
C VAL A 108 -17.76 -21.10 -23.01
N HIS A 109 -18.23 -21.23 -21.76
CA HIS A 109 -18.98 -20.19 -21.04
C HIS A 109 -20.32 -19.77 -21.67
N LEU A 110 -20.86 -20.57 -22.58
CA LEU A 110 -22.16 -20.33 -23.23
C LEU A 110 -23.25 -21.24 -22.68
N SER A 111 -24.44 -20.67 -22.44
CA SER A 111 -25.63 -21.45 -22.11
C SER A 111 -26.08 -22.32 -23.28
N ASP A 112 -26.80 -23.41 -23.03
CA ASP A 112 -27.28 -24.32 -24.09
C ASP A 112 -28.21 -23.62 -25.10
N ASN A 113 -28.84 -22.52 -24.71
CA ASN A 113 -29.75 -21.75 -25.57
C ASN A 113 -29.06 -20.68 -26.42
N ASP A 114 -27.76 -20.45 -26.22
CA ASP A 114 -27.00 -19.39 -26.88
C ASP A 114 -26.93 -19.59 -28.41
N PRO A 115 -27.19 -18.55 -29.23
CA PRO A 115 -27.12 -18.64 -30.69
C PRO A 115 -25.77 -19.12 -31.22
N ILE A 116 -24.66 -18.74 -30.59
CA ILE A 116 -23.30 -19.16 -31.00
C ILE A 116 -23.12 -20.64 -30.71
N ARG A 117 -23.62 -21.13 -29.56
CA ARG A 117 -23.55 -22.55 -29.20
C ARG A 117 -24.40 -23.43 -30.11
N LYS A 118 -25.57 -22.94 -30.52
CA LYS A 118 -26.42 -23.61 -31.53
C LYS A 118 -25.73 -23.68 -32.89
N LYS A 119 -25.08 -22.59 -33.30
CA LYS A 119 -24.33 -22.51 -34.56
C LYS A 119 -23.10 -23.43 -34.55
N HIS A 120 -22.38 -23.48 -33.43
CA HIS A 120 -21.27 -24.42 -33.21
C HIS A 120 -21.75 -25.86 -33.24
N ALA A 121 -22.85 -26.19 -32.55
CA ALA A 121 -23.40 -27.53 -32.57
C ALA A 121 -23.78 -28.00 -33.99
N ALA A 122 -24.29 -27.10 -34.84
CA ALA A 122 -24.58 -27.38 -36.24
C ALA A 122 -23.30 -27.66 -37.06
N MET A 123 -22.22 -26.91 -36.84
CA MET A 123 -20.93 -27.12 -37.51
C MET A 123 -20.17 -28.35 -36.99
N ARG A 124 -20.28 -28.63 -35.68
CA ARG A 124 -19.69 -29.81 -35.03
C ARG A 124 -20.31 -31.10 -35.53
N GLY A 125 -21.61 -31.11 -35.83
CA GLY A 125 -22.33 -32.32 -36.21
C GLY A 125 -22.48 -33.33 -35.07
N THR A 126 -22.25 -34.62 -35.37
CA THR A 126 -22.31 -35.72 -34.39
C THR A 126 -21.20 -35.59 -33.34
N TYR A 127 -21.39 -36.20 -32.16
CA TYR A 127 -20.37 -36.21 -31.09
C TYR A 127 -19.63 -37.55 -31.12
N ASP A 128 -18.83 -37.74 -32.16
CA ASP A 128 -18.05 -38.95 -32.46
C ASP A 128 -16.98 -38.61 -33.52
N ASN A 129 -16.23 -39.63 -33.95
CA ASN A 129 -15.19 -39.51 -34.98
C ASN A 129 -15.70 -39.19 -36.39
N ALA A 130 -17.02 -39.07 -36.61
CA ALA A 130 -17.56 -38.53 -37.86
C ALA A 130 -17.64 -37.00 -37.84
N SER A 131 -17.40 -36.37 -36.68
CA SER A 131 -17.34 -34.92 -36.55
C SER A 131 -16.10 -34.35 -37.25
N PRO A 132 -16.21 -33.19 -37.92
CA PRO A 132 -15.06 -32.48 -38.47
C PRO A 132 -14.11 -31.88 -37.41
N ILE A 133 -14.53 -31.79 -36.15
CA ILE A 133 -13.82 -31.06 -35.09
C ILE A 133 -13.84 -31.80 -33.73
N VAL A 134 -14.15 -33.10 -33.72
CA VAL A 134 -14.10 -33.99 -32.55
C VAL A 134 -13.40 -35.29 -32.93
N ALA A 135 -12.39 -35.65 -32.16
CA ALA A 135 -11.72 -36.95 -32.22
C ALA A 135 -11.79 -37.64 -30.86
N MET A 136 -12.03 -38.94 -30.88
CA MET A 136 -12.28 -39.79 -29.72
C MET A 136 -11.47 -41.08 -29.85
N LEU A 137 -10.68 -41.38 -28.82
CA LEU A 137 -9.91 -42.60 -28.68
C LEU A 137 -10.50 -43.42 -27.52
N SER A 138 -10.72 -44.72 -27.73
CA SER A 138 -11.36 -45.57 -26.72
C SER A 138 -10.46 -45.76 -25.50
N ALA A 139 -11.04 -45.97 -24.32
CA ALA A 139 -10.28 -46.28 -23.12
C ALA A 139 -9.43 -47.55 -23.30
N ALA A 140 -9.91 -48.54 -24.04
CA ALA A 140 -9.16 -49.76 -24.34
C ALA A 140 -7.89 -49.48 -25.14
N ASP A 141 -7.93 -48.49 -26.03
CA ASP A 141 -6.79 -48.13 -26.87
C ASP A 141 -5.86 -47.14 -26.19
N GLY A 142 -6.35 -46.27 -25.30
CA GLY A 142 -5.58 -45.15 -24.72
C GLY A 142 -5.09 -45.34 -23.27
N VAL A 143 -5.64 -46.28 -22.51
CA VAL A 143 -5.14 -46.62 -21.16
C VAL A 143 -3.72 -47.18 -21.27
N ASP A 144 -2.88 -46.89 -20.27
CA ASP A 144 -1.48 -47.27 -20.21
C ASP A 144 -0.57 -46.71 -21.33
N ARG A 145 -1.12 -45.87 -22.24
CA ARG A 145 -0.29 -45.06 -23.13
C ARG A 145 0.42 -43.96 -22.34
N PRO A 146 1.73 -43.75 -22.59
CA PRO A 146 2.43 -42.56 -22.14
C PRO A 146 1.72 -41.29 -22.59
N ILE A 147 1.77 -40.24 -21.76
CA ILE A 147 1.21 -38.92 -22.12
C ILE A 147 1.79 -38.40 -23.45
N SER A 148 3.07 -38.68 -23.76
CA SER A 148 3.69 -38.31 -25.04
C SER A 148 2.94 -38.86 -26.26
N ASP A 149 2.40 -40.07 -26.15
CA ASP A 149 1.71 -40.74 -27.25
C ASP A 149 0.31 -40.15 -27.43
N LEU A 150 -0.35 -39.79 -26.32
CA LEU A 150 -1.61 -39.03 -26.36
C LEU A 150 -1.41 -37.63 -26.94
N VAL A 151 -0.29 -36.97 -26.63
CA VAL A 151 0.08 -35.68 -27.25
C VAL A 151 0.27 -35.86 -28.75
N ALA A 152 1.08 -36.84 -29.19
CA ALA A 152 1.32 -37.09 -30.61
C ALA A 152 0.03 -37.41 -31.38
N TRP A 153 -0.84 -38.25 -30.81
CA TRP A 153 -2.17 -38.52 -31.37
C TRP A 153 -3.00 -37.23 -31.48
N SER A 154 -3.09 -36.45 -30.41
CA SER A 154 -3.87 -35.19 -30.40
C SER A 154 -3.39 -34.17 -31.41
N VAL A 155 -2.07 -34.05 -31.58
CA VAL A 155 -1.45 -33.17 -32.58
C VAL A 155 -1.87 -33.60 -33.99
N GLY A 156 -1.85 -34.91 -34.26
CA GLY A 156 -2.34 -35.46 -35.53
C GLY A 156 -3.81 -35.14 -35.79
N GLU A 157 -4.69 -35.35 -34.79
CA GLU A 157 -6.12 -35.08 -34.93
C GLU A 157 -6.42 -33.58 -35.10
N ILE A 158 -5.76 -32.71 -34.33
CA ILE A 158 -5.95 -31.26 -34.42
C ILE A 158 -5.59 -30.74 -35.81
N ASN A 159 -4.52 -31.25 -36.41
CA ASN A 159 -4.12 -30.88 -37.78
C ASN A 159 -5.11 -31.36 -38.85
N ASN A 160 -5.94 -32.35 -38.54
CA ASN A 160 -6.97 -32.87 -39.45
C ASN A 160 -8.34 -32.18 -39.29
N PHE A 161 -8.54 -31.35 -38.26
CA PHE A 161 -9.80 -30.65 -38.08
C PHE A 161 -10.05 -29.62 -39.18
N SER A 162 -11.24 -29.70 -39.79
CA SER A 162 -11.64 -28.84 -40.90
C SER A 162 -13.16 -28.57 -40.84
N PRO A 163 -13.60 -27.35 -40.51
CA PRO A 163 -12.81 -26.13 -40.45
C PRO A 163 -11.82 -26.13 -39.27
N GLY A 164 -10.64 -25.54 -39.50
CA GLY A 164 -9.64 -25.32 -38.46
C GLY A 164 -10.14 -24.30 -37.42
N TYR A 165 -9.37 -24.08 -36.35
CA TYR A 165 -9.80 -23.20 -35.26
C TYR A 165 -10.19 -21.80 -35.70
N ASP A 166 -9.34 -21.11 -36.46
CA ASP A 166 -9.60 -19.73 -36.91
C ASP A 166 -10.75 -19.64 -37.90
N GLU A 167 -10.90 -20.64 -38.77
CA GLU A 167 -12.02 -20.75 -39.71
C GLU A 167 -13.33 -20.96 -38.97
N LEU A 168 -13.33 -21.85 -37.98
CA LEU A 168 -14.49 -22.11 -37.14
C LEU A 168 -14.83 -20.86 -36.30
N ALA A 169 -13.81 -20.19 -35.74
CA ALA A 169 -13.98 -18.96 -34.99
C ALA A 169 -14.61 -17.88 -35.87
N LYS A 170 -14.06 -17.63 -37.06
CA LYS A 170 -14.62 -16.71 -38.05
C LYS A 170 -16.05 -17.08 -38.45
N ALA A 171 -16.32 -18.36 -38.71
CA ALA A 171 -17.65 -18.86 -39.05
C ALA A 171 -18.66 -18.66 -37.91
N LEU A 172 -18.21 -18.72 -36.66
CA LEU A 172 -19.02 -18.45 -35.46
C LEU A 172 -19.19 -16.95 -35.19
N GLY A 173 -18.51 -16.07 -35.92
CA GLY A 173 -18.45 -14.63 -35.62
C GLY A 173 -17.54 -14.31 -34.44
N LEU A 174 -16.53 -15.15 -34.22
CA LEU A 174 -15.50 -15.06 -33.20
C LEU A 174 -14.16 -14.81 -33.93
N GLY A 175 -13.92 -13.62 -34.46
CA GLY A 175 -12.67 -13.29 -35.18
C GLY A 175 -11.59 -12.66 -34.28
N SER A 176 -10.33 -12.62 -34.74
CA SER A 176 -9.33 -11.68 -34.23
C SER A 176 -9.98 -10.30 -34.13
N LEU A 177 -9.77 -9.60 -32.99
CA LEU A 177 -10.50 -8.39 -32.61
C LEU A 177 -10.96 -7.60 -33.84
N ASP A 178 -12.28 -7.62 -34.10
CA ASP A 178 -12.85 -6.82 -35.18
C ASP A 178 -12.52 -5.33 -34.95
N ASP A 179 -12.55 -4.47 -35.98
CA ASP A 179 -12.22 -3.04 -35.78
C ASP A 179 -13.03 -2.41 -34.64
N GLY A 180 -14.29 -2.84 -34.46
CA GLY A 180 -15.12 -2.43 -33.33
C GLY A 180 -14.64 -2.95 -31.98
N GLU A 181 -14.12 -4.17 -31.90
CA GLU A 181 -13.53 -4.78 -30.71
C GLU A 181 -12.19 -4.15 -30.37
N ILE A 182 -11.33 -3.88 -31.36
CA ILE A 182 -10.10 -3.10 -31.14
C ILE A 182 -10.45 -1.75 -30.56
N LEU A 183 -11.39 -1.01 -31.17
CA LEU A 183 -11.80 0.28 -30.63
C LEU A 183 -12.38 0.17 -29.22
N ARG A 184 -13.10 -0.91 -28.88
CA ARG A 184 -13.57 -1.17 -27.51
C ARG A 184 -12.43 -1.35 -26.51
N ARG A 185 -11.27 -1.88 -26.92
CA ARG A 185 -10.06 -1.95 -26.08
C ARG A 185 -9.51 -0.57 -25.70
N PHE A 186 -9.78 0.46 -26.51
CA PHE A 186 -9.44 1.87 -26.24
C PHE A 186 -10.61 2.68 -25.64
N ASP A 187 -11.78 2.07 -25.41
CA ASP A 187 -12.96 2.76 -24.83
C ASP A 187 -12.87 2.94 -23.31
N GLY A 188 -11.77 2.51 -22.69
CA GLY A 188 -11.53 2.66 -21.26
C GLY A 188 -11.60 4.12 -20.78
N LYS A 189 -11.34 5.08 -21.68
CA LYS A 189 -11.43 6.53 -21.43
C LYS A 189 -12.60 7.16 -22.19
N ALA A 190 -13.55 7.75 -21.46
CA ALA A 190 -14.76 8.34 -22.02
C ALA A 190 -14.47 9.43 -23.07
N ALA A 191 -13.46 10.28 -22.82
CA ALA A 191 -13.06 11.32 -23.76
C ALA A 191 -12.57 10.75 -25.11
N PHE A 192 -11.81 9.65 -25.10
CA PHE A 192 -11.36 8.98 -26.34
C PHE A 192 -12.55 8.38 -27.10
N LYS A 193 -13.46 7.71 -26.39
CA LYS A 193 -14.70 7.14 -26.95
C LYS A 193 -15.56 8.22 -27.64
N SER A 194 -15.72 9.37 -26.99
CA SER A 194 -16.45 10.52 -27.56
C SER A 194 -15.74 11.11 -28.77
N ALA A 195 -14.40 11.25 -28.73
CA ALA A 195 -13.64 11.76 -29.86
C ALA A 195 -13.74 10.83 -31.09
N ARG A 196 -13.68 9.51 -30.88
CA ARG A 196 -13.75 8.53 -31.97
C ARG A 196 -15.09 8.40 -32.66
N ALA A 197 -16.17 8.88 -32.05
CA ALA A 197 -17.49 8.89 -32.68
C ALA A 197 -17.56 9.82 -33.91
N SER A 198 -16.64 10.80 -34.00
CA SER A 198 -16.54 11.72 -35.15
C SER A 198 -15.66 11.20 -36.29
N TRP A 199 -15.15 9.98 -36.18
CA TRP A 199 -14.18 9.43 -37.12
C TRP A 199 -14.84 8.97 -38.42
N THR A 200 -14.22 9.30 -39.54
CA THR A 200 -14.59 8.73 -40.84
C THR A 200 -14.20 7.24 -40.88
N PRO A 201 -14.81 6.44 -41.78
CA PRO A 201 -14.45 5.03 -41.94
C PRO A 201 -12.95 4.84 -42.25
N GLN A 202 -12.40 5.68 -43.13
CA GLN A 202 -10.99 5.62 -43.52
C GLN A 202 -10.05 5.86 -42.34
N GLU A 203 -10.35 6.84 -41.49
CA GLU A 203 -9.47 7.10 -40.35
C GLU A 203 -9.62 6.04 -39.25
N THR A 204 -10.80 5.42 -39.15
CA THR A 204 -11.05 4.30 -38.23
C THR A 204 -10.22 3.08 -38.66
N GLU A 205 -10.21 2.79 -39.95
CA GLU A 205 -9.39 1.73 -40.55
C GLU A 205 -7.89 1.97 -40.31
N LEU A 206 -7.41 3.19 -40.56
CA LEU A 206 -5.99 3.54 -40.36
C LEU A 206 -5.58 3.42 -38.87
N PHE A 207 -6.41 3.86 -37.94
CA PHE A 207 -6.12 3.70 -36.51
C PHE A 207 -6.10 2.22 -36.10
N CYS A 208 -7.09 1.42 -36.53
CA CYS A 208 -7.14 0.00 -36.20
C CYS A 208 -5.96 -0.77 -36.79
N ARG A 209 -5.53 -0.41 -38.01
CA ARG A 209 -4.32 -0.97 -38.63
C ARG A 209 -3.06 -0.65 -37.83
N LEU A 210 -2.89 0.59 -37.36
CA LEU A 210 -1.78 0.97 -36.49
C LEU A 210 -1.83 0.24 -35.14
N ALA A 211 -3.01 0.12 -34.53
CA ALA A 211 -3.21 -0.56 -33.26
C ALA A 211 -2.78 -2.04 -33.32
N ARG A 212 -3.20 -2.75 -34.39
CA ARG A 212 -2.78 -4.13 -34.68
C ARG A 212 -1.27 -4.24 -34.83
N LEU A 213 -0.69 -3.41 -35.71
CA LEU A 213 0.75 -3.43 -36.00
C LEU A 213 1.60 -3.28 -34.73
N VAL A 214 1.25 -2.35 -33.84
CA VAL A 214 1.99 -2.12 -32.59
C VAL A 214 1.87 -3.32 -31.66
N HIS A 215 0.68 -3.89 -31.50
CA HIS A 215 0.45 -5.03 -30.61
C HIS A 215 1.09 -6.32 -31.12
N GLU A 216 1.10 -6.55 -32.45
CA GLU A 216 1.79 -7.68 -33.09
C GLU A 216 3.33 -7.64 -32.93
N ARG A 217 3.88 -6.50 -32.51
CA ARG A 217 5.30 -6.33 -32.15
C ARG A 217 5.53 -6.35 -30.64
N ASP A 218 4.58 -6.93 -29.91
CA ASP A 218 4.57 -7.07 -28.46
C ASP A 218 4.63 -5.72 -27.72
N LEU A 219 4.24 -4.61 -28.33
CA LEU A 219 4.24 -3.31 -27.67
C LEU A 219 2.93 -3.04 -26.95
N ASP A 220 3.05 -2.39 -25.79
CA ASP A 220 1.93 -1.99 -24.96
C ASP A 220 1.26 -0.74 -25.52
N TRP A 221 -0.07 -0.69 -25.43
CA TRP A 221 -0.88 0.50 -25.61
C TRP A 221 -1.43 0.97 -24.26
N TRP A 222 -1.44 2.27 -24.00
CA TRP A 222 -2.08 2.81 -22.80
C TRP A 222 -2.60 4.24 -23.00
N HIS A 223 -3.67 4.57 -22.28
CA HIS A 223 -4.13 5.95 -22.15
C HIS A 223 -3.21 6.74 -21.23
N ILE A 224 -3.13 8.04 -21.47
CA ILE A 224 -2.58 8.98 -20.50
C ILE A 224 -3.72 9.70 -19.81
N ASP A 225 -3.53 10.01 -18.53
CA ASP A 225 -4.57 10.62 -17.69
C ASP A 225 -4.97 12.01 -18.22
N THR A 226 -4.14 12.59 -19.09
CA THR A 226 -4.14 14.00 -19.47
C THR A 226 -5.03 14.41 -20.66
N ASP A 227 -5.40 13.52 -21.57
CA ASP A 227 -6.20 13.93 -22.75
C ASP A 227 -6.76 12.72 -23.52
N ILE A 228 -7.35 12.94 -24.70
CA ILE A 228 -7.75 11.91 -25.70
C ILE A 228 -6.57 11.24 -26.42
N GLU A 229 -5.36 11.38 -25.88
CA GLU A 229 -4.14 10.79 -26.46
C GLU A 229 -3.96 9.34 -26.02
N VAL A 230 -3.32 8.57 -26.88
CA VAL A 230 -2.96 7.17 -26.60
C VAL A 230 -1.50 6.95 -26.94
N ARG A 231 -0.75 6.33 -26.04
CA ARG A 231 0.68 6.04 -26.21
C ARG A 231 0.91 4.57 -26.49
N PHE A 232 2.01 4.29 -27.18
CA PHE A 232 2.53 2.94 -27.33
C PHE A 232 4.04 2.86 -27.13
N GLY A 233 4.50 1.70 -26.67
CA GLY A 233 5.88 1.43 -26.27
C GLY A 233 5.94 0.25 -25.32
N ARG A 234 6.72 0.32 -24.24
CA ARG A 234 6.77 -0.71 -23.19
C ARG A 234 6.45 -0.10 -21.83
N LYS A 235 5.54 -0.73 -21.08
CA LYS A 235 5.06 -0.29 -19.78
C LYS A 235 4.71 -1.49 -18.92
N GLU A 236 5.27 -1.62 -17.72
CA GLU A 236 4.89 -2.72 -16.83
C GLU A 236 3.43 -2.59 -16.37
N PRO A 237 2.66 -3.70 -16.31
CA PRO A 237 1.29 -3.70 -15.79
C PRO A 237 1.23 -3.12 -14.37
N GLY A 238 0.30 -2.21 -14.13
CA GLY A 238 0.14 -1.55 -12.82
C GLY A 238 1.24 -0.53 -12.47
N SER A 239 2.24 -0.31 -13.33
CA SER A 239 3.22 0.78 -13.16
C SER A 239 2.64 2.11 -13.66
N GLU A 240 2.81 3.19 -12.89
CA GLU A 240 2.46 4.54 -13.36
C GLU A 240 3.42 5.05 -14.45
N ARG A 241 4.65 4.52 -14.53
CA ARG A 241 5.67 4.93 -15.50
C ARG A 241 5.88 3.86 -16.58
N ALA A 242 5.89 4.31 -17.84
CA ALA A 242 6.33 3.48 -18.97
C ALA A 242 7.85 3.25 -18.89
N ILE A 243 8.27 2.02 -19.19
CA ILE A 243 9.69 1.67 -19.36
C ILE A 243 10.26 2.46 -20.54
N GLY A 244 9.48 2.54 -21.62
CA GLY A 244 9.82 3.32 -22.79
C GLY A 244 8.62 3.72 -23.63
N VAL A 245 8.60 4.96 -24.11
CA VAL A 245 7.52 5.47 -24.98
C VAL A 245 8.04 5.56 -26.41
N LEU A 246 7.49 4.74 -27.31
CA LEU A 246 7.88 4.75 -28.71
C LEU A 246 7.13 5.83 -29.50
N GLY A 247 5.81 5.93 -29.29
CA GLY A 247 4.99 6.90 -29.99
C GLY A 247 3.75 7.34 -29.23
N THR A 248 3.09 8.39 -29.74
CA THR A 248 1.88 8.98 -29.17
C THR A 248 0.93 9.41 -30.28
N VAL A 249 -0.30 8.91 -30.23
CA VAL A 249 -1.40 9.33 -31.12
C VAL A 249 -2.16 10.47 -30.44
N HIS A 250 -2.24 11.61 -31.12
CA HIS A 250 -2.87 12.85 -30.64
C HIS A 250 -4.27 13.03 -31.24
N GLY A 251 -5.27 13.39 -30.41
CA GLY A 251 -6.68 13.31 -30.80
C GLY A 251 -7.43 14.62 -31.12
N ARG A 252 -6.89 15.82 -30.90
CA ARG A 252 -7.66 17.07 -31.12
C ARG A 252 -7.47 17.61 -32.54
N ALA A 253 -8.55 17.62 -33.33
CA ALA A 253 -8.76 18.27 -34.64
C ALA A 253 -7.96 17.77 -35.88
N SER A 254 -6.75 17.25 -35.73
CA SER A 254 -6.04 16.54 -36.81
C SER A 254 -5.27 15.39 -36.18
N ARG A 255 -5.65 14.15 -36.51
CA ARG A 255 -5.08 12.95 -35.90
C ARG A 255 -3.65 12.79 -36.34
N THR A 256 -2.76 13.14 -35.42
CA THR A 256 -1.35 13.16 -35.68
C THR A 256 -0.62 12.18 -34.78
N LEU A 257 0.43 11.57 -35.31
CA LEU A 257 1.32 10.69 -34.62
C LEU A 257 2.61 11.44 -34.32
N SER A 258 3.15 11.23 -33.11
CA SER A 258 4.51 11.59 -32.77
C SER A 258 5.31 10.32 -32.48
N LEU A 259 6.53 10.25 -32.99
CA LEU A 259 7.50 9.20 -32.73
C LEU A 259 8.65 9.78 -31.93
N ARG A 260 9.02 9.17 -30.80
CA ARG A 260 10.00 9.73 -29.87
C ARG A 260 11.45 9.30 -30.13
N HIS A 261 11.62 8.20 -30.85
CA HIS A 261 12.91 7.60 -31.15
C HIS A 261 13.02 7.30 -32.64
N ASP A 262 14.25 7.29 -33.16
CA ASP A 262 14.51 6.86 -34.54
C ASP A 262 14.29 5.34 -34.64
N LEU A 263 13.70 4.90 -35.75
CA LEU A 263 13.23 3.53 -35.97
C LEU A 263 13.75 3.06 -37.33
N GLY A 264 14.95 2.49 -37.33
CA GLY A 264 15.67 2.21 -38.59
C GLY A 264 15.87 3.51 -39.38
N ASP A 265 15.36 3.54 -40.62
CA ASP A 265 15.43 4.71 -41.51
C ASP A 265 14.34 5.77 -41.23
N LEU A 266 13.39 5.48 -40.32
CA LEU A 266 12.34 6.42 -39.94
C LEU A 266 12.80 7.27 -38.75
N SER A 267 13.18 8.53 -39.01
CA SER A 267 13.56 9.46 -37.94
C SER A 267 12.38 9.85 -37.05
N LYS A 268 12.65 10.18 -35.78
CA LYS A 268 11.66 10.72 -34.85
C LYS A 268 10.98 11.96 -35.41
N PHE A 269 9.68 12.09 -35.16
CA PHE A 269 8.88 13.22 -35.64
C PHE A 269 7.80 13.58 -34.63
N THR A 270 7.25 14.78 -34.74
CA THR A 270 6.19 15.27 -33.85
C THR A 270 5.00 15.70 -34.68
N ARG A 271 3.82 15.19 -34.31
CA ARG A 271 2.51 15.55 -34.87
C ARG A 271 2.43 15.50 -36.40
N GLN A 272 2.81 14.37 -37.01
CA GLN A 272 2.55 14.10 -38.44
C GLN A 272 1.17 13.44 -38.66
N PRO A 273 0.41 13.74 -39.73
CA PRO A 273 -0.88 13.10 -40.01
C PRO A 273 -0.78 11.58 -40.17
N VAL A 274 -1.74 10.84 -39.61
CA VAL A 274 -1.81 9.38 -39.79
C VAL A 274 -2.33 9.05 -41.19
N THR A 275 -1.42 8.75 -42.12
CA THR A 275 -1.74 8.33 -43.50
C THR A 275 -1.40 6.86 -43.73
N ALA A 276 -1.93 6.26 -44.81
CA ALA A 276 -1.59 4.91 -45.21
C ALA A 276 -0.07 4.74 -45.44
N ASP A 277 0.55 5.73 -46.08
CA ASP A 277 2.00 5.75 -46.33
C ASP A 277 2.81 5.80 -45.03
N LEU A 278 2.40 6.59 -44.05
CA LEU A 278 3.08 6.66 -42.75
C LEU A 278 2.99 5.33 -42.00
N ILE A 279 1.83 4.66 -42.03
CA ILE A 279 1.65 3.33 -41.43
C ILE A 279 2.52 2.30 -42.14
N THR A 280 2.62 2.33 -43.47
CA THR A 280 3.50 1.44 -44.23
C THR A 280 4.99 1.70 -43.94
N GLN A 281 5.39 2.94 -43.74
CA GLN A 281 6.76 3.28 -43.31
C GLN A 281 7.07 2.74 -41.90
N LEU A 282 6.12 2.87 -40.96
CA LEU A 282 6.25 2.29 -39.61
C LEU A 282 6.30 0.76 -39.63
N GLU A 283 5.47 0.14 -40.46
CA GLU A 283 5.43 -1.30 -40.66
C GLU A 283 6.76 -1.82 -41.21
N ALA A 284 7.33 -1.15 -42.21
CA ALA A 284 8.65 -1.48 -42.75
C ALA A 284 9.75 -1.29 -41.69
N ALA A 285 9.77 -0.15 -40.99
CA ALA A 285 10.76 0.19 -39.97
C ALA A 285 10.77 -0.77 -38.76
N LEU A 286 9.58 -1.18 -38.29
CA LEU A 286 9.42 -2.16 -37.22
C LEU A 286 9.80 -3.57 -37.68
N SER A 287 9.74 -3.86 -38.98
CA SER A 287 10.01 -5.20 -39.55
C SER A 287 11.48 -5.40 -39.93
N SER A 288 12.17 -4.34 -40.35
CA SER A 288 13.60 -4.37 -40.71
C SER A 288 14.52 -4.44 -39.49
N SER A 289 14.00 -4.08 -38.32
CA SER A 289 14.80 -3.85 -37.12
C SER A 289 14.61 -5.00 -36.13
N SER A 290 15.23 -6.14 -36.40
CA SER A 290 15.17 -7.30 -35.52
C SER A 290 15.98 -7.09 -34.24
N ALA A 291 15.35 -7.37 -33.09
CA ALA A 291 15.93 -7.57 -31.75
C ALA A 291 16.62 -6.39 -31.03
N VAL A 292 17.10 -5.34 -31.72
CA VAL A 292 17.94 -4.28 -31.08
C VAL A 292 17.16 -3.02 -30.65
N LEU A 293 15.96 -2.78 -31.17
CA LEU A 293 15.28 -1.47 -31.08
C LEU A 293 14.81 -1.03 -29.68
N LEU A 294 14.77 -1.95 -28.71
CA LEU A 294 14.19 -1.70 -27.38
C LEU A 294 15.11 -2.15 -26.25
N ASP A 295 16.43 -2.11 -26.41
CA ASP A 295 17.36 -2.33 -25.27
C ASP A 295 17.09 -1.36 -24.11
N TRP A 296 16.72 -0.12 -24.42
CA TRP A 296 16.32 0.91 -23.46
C TRP A 296 14.91 0.68 -22.87
N ALA A 297 14.16 -0.27 -23.41
CA ALA A 297 12.77 -0.55 -23.08
C ALA A 297 12.51 -2.06 -22.89
N ALA A 298 13.54 -2.84 -22.57
CA ALA A 298 13.44 -4.28 -22.41
C ALA A 298 12.55 -4.60 -21.19
N PRO A 299 11.52 -5.46 -21.33
CA PRO A 299 10.66 -5.81 -20.23
C PRO A 299 11.42 -6.66 -19.19
N SER A 300 11.01 -6.60 -17.93
CA SER A 300 11.61 -7.42 -16.86
C SER A 300 11.40 -8.93 -17.06
N GLN A 301 10.43 -9.31 -17.89
CA GLN A 301 10.11 -10.67 -18.29
C GLN A 301 9.71 -10.70 -19.78
N ASP A 302 10.03 -11.78 -20.49
CA ASP A 302 9.61 -11.94 -21.89
C ASP A 302 8.08 -12.10 -21.98
N ARG A 303 7.40 -11.05 -22.47
CA ARG A 303 5.94 -10.96 -22.49
C ARG A 303 5.42 -10.17 -23.70
N PRO A 304 4.19 -10.46 -24.15
CA PRO A 304 3.53 -9.72 -25.22
C PRO A 304 3.10 -8.34 -24.73
N GLY A 305 2.73 -7.50 -25.69
CA GLY A 305 2.17 -6.18 -25.45
C GLY A 305 0.75 -6.25 -24.90
N TYR A 306 0.37 -5.30 -24.07
CA TYR A 306 -0.98 -5.16 -23.54
C TYR A 306 -1.81 -4.15 -24.31
N TRP A 307 -3.11 -4.42 -24.44
CA TRP A 307 -4.10 -3.41 -24.83
C TRP A 307 -4.39 -2.42 -23.69
N PRO A 308 -4.95 -1.22 -23.92
CA PRO A 308 -5.16 -0.24 -22.85
C PRO A 308 -6.06 -0.72 -21.71
N ASP A 309 -7.02 -1.59 -22.00
CA ASP A 309 -7.93 -2.22 -21.03
C ASP A 309 -7.29 -3.41 -20.28
N GLU A 310 -6.18 -3.96 -20.81
CA GLU A 310 -5.42 -5.07 -20.23
C GLU A 310 -4.15 -4.60 -19.50
N ALA A 311 -3.57 -3.47 -19.90
CA ALA A 311 -2.43 -2.82 -19.25
C ALA A 311 -2.78 -2.33 -17.83
N SER A 312 -4.08 -2.25 -17.53
CA SER A 312 -4.67 -1.97 -16.23
C SER A 312 -5.29 -3.25 -15.65
N PHE A 313 -4.52 -4.06 -14.93
CA PHE A 313 -5.11 -4.96 -13.94
C PHE A 313 -5.56 -4.16 -12.74
N GLU A 314 -6.65 -3.42 -12.93
CA GLU A 314 -7.65 -3.10 -11.92
C GLU A 314 -8.88 -2.53 -12.63
N LYS A 315 -9.96 -3.32 -12.68
CA LYS A 315 -11.32 -2.78 -12.63
C LYS A 315 -12.20 -3.66 -11.74
N ALA A 316 -12.37 -3.23 -10.51
CA ALA A 316 -13.69 -2.79 -10.09
C ALA A 316 -13.57 -1.39 -9.48
N GLU A 317 -14.18 -0.43 -10.19
CA GLU A 317 -14.55 0.93 -9.78
C GLU A 317 -13.50 2.05 -9.76
N GLY A 318 -13.85 3.16 -10.44
CA GLY A 318 -13.41 4.51 -10.08
C GLY A 318 -12.50 5.24 -11.07
N ASN A 319 -13.08 5.86 -12.11
CA ASN A 319 -12.40 6.81 -12.99
C ASN A 319 -11.75 7.99 -12.24
N VAL A 320 -10.52 8.35 -12.58
CA VAL A 320 -10.01 9.73 -12.56
C VAL A 320 -9.09 9.97 -13.76
N GLU A 321 -9.39 11.01 -14.55
CA GLU A 321 -8.47 11.65 -15.49
C GLU A 321 -7.56 12.64 -14.73
N SER A 322 -6.30 12.76 -15.14
CA SER A 322 -5.39 13.83 -14.76
C SER A 322 -4.51 14.29 -15.93
N ALA A 323 -4.88 15.49 -16.38
CA ALA A 323 -4.23 16.64 -17.02
C ALA A 323 -3.09 17.47 -16.44
N GLY A 324 -1.81 17.12 -16.54
CA GLY A 324 -0.75 18.14 -16.69
C GLY A 324 -0.38 18.30 -18.17
N ASP A 325 0.16 19.40 -18.68
CA ASP A 325 0.57 20.70 -18.15
C ASP A 325 0.90 21.53 -19.39
N ASP A 326 0.80 22.86 -19.34
CA ASP A 326 1.59 23.72 -20.23
C ASP A 326 2.19 24.91 -19.46
N ILE A 327 3.45 25.16 -19.77
CA ILE A 327 4.50 25.85 -18.99
C ILE A 327 4.40 27.38 -19.12
N ARG A 328 4.86 28.13 -18.09
CA ARG A 328 5.72 29.33 -18.21
C ARG A 328 6.30 29.77 -16.84
N PRO A 329 7.39 30.58 -16.80
CA PRO A 329 8.63 30.19 -16.14
C PRO A 329 8.96 31.03 -14.91
N SER A 330 9.67 30.46 -13.93
CA SER A 330 10.68 31.24 -13.18
C SER A 330 11.66 30.30 -12.46
N ALA A 331 12.94 30.62 -12.57
CA ALA A 331 14.01 29.92 -11.90
C ALA A 331 13.92 30.14 -10.37
N LYS A 332 13.74 29.05 -9.60
CA LYS A 332 14.12 28.97 -8.18
C LYS A 332 14.56 27.54 -7.83
N ALA A 333 15.50 27.43 -6.91
CA ALA A 333 16.23 26.22 -6.53
C ALA A 333 15.31 25.01 -6.29
N SER A 334 15.76 23.82 -6.67
CA SER A 334 14.97 22.58 -6.58
C SER A 334 14.74 22.16 -5.13
N SER A 335 13.59 22.52 -4.57
CA SER A 335 13.11 21.95 -3.31
C SER A 335 12.87 20.43 -3.50
N PRO A 336 13.28 19.59 -2.53
CA PRO A 336 13.04 18.15 -2.59
C PRO A 336 11.54 17.84 -2.57
N SER A 337 11.10 16.83 -3.32
CA SER A 337 9.70 16.44 -3.40
C SER A 337 9.14 16.01 -2.03
N PRO A 338 7.87 16.35 -1.70
CA PRO A 338 7.23 15.92 -0.46
C PRO A 338 7.11 14.40 -0.39
N ARG A 339 7.15 13.86 0.82
CA ARG A 339 7.01 12.42 1.09
C ARG A 339 5.85 12.15 2.04
N ASN A 340 5.06 11.14 1.71
CA ASN A 340 4.11 10.52 2.63
C ASN A 340 4.51 9.07 2.82
N ILE A 341 4.93 8.68 4.02
CA ILE A 341 5.46 7.34 4.28
C ILE A 341 4.81 6.77 5.52
N ILE A 342 4.37 5.51 5.48
CA ILE A 342 3.96 4.75 6.67
C ILE A 342 4.93 3.58 6.84
N TYR A 343 5.69 3.59 7.92
CA TYR A 343 6.46 2.43 8.36
C TYR A 343 5.53 1.46 9.08
N TYR A 344 5.40 0.24 8.57
CA TYR A 344 4.45 -0.73 9.12
C TYR A 344 5.08 -2.09 9.36
N GLY A 345 4.59 -2.79 10.38
CA GLY A 345 5.01 -4.16 10.66
C GLY A 345 4.73 -4.58 12.10
N PRO A 346 5.11 -5.81 12.45
CA PRO A 346 4.88 -6.38 13.77
C PRO A 346 5.53 -5.55 14.91
N PRO A 347 5.14 -5.76 16.18
CA PRO A 347 5.74 -5.05 17.30
C PRO A 347 7.23 -5.41 17.48
N GLY A 348 8.00 -4.44 17.98
CA GLY A 348 9.43 -4.64 18.26
C GLY A 348 10.35 -4.68 17.03
N THR A 349 9.89 -4.28 15.84
CA THR A 349 10.67 -4.32 14.59
C THR A 349 11.55 -3.10 14.34
N GLY A 350 11.60 -2.14 15.27
CA GLY A 350 12.47 -0.95 15.15
C GLY A 350 11.88 0.19 14.31
N LYS A 351 10.57 0.22 14.05
CA LYS A 351 9.89 1.31 13.31
C LYS A 351 10.22 2.70 13.86
N THR A 352 10.10 2.91 15.17
CA THR A 352 10.40 4.19 15.83
C THR A 352 11.88 4.56 15.71
N PHE A 353 12.79 3.58 15.69
CA PHE A 353 14.21 3.81 15.47
C PHE A 353 14.49 4.27 14.03
N ALA A 354 13.86 3.64 13.04
CA ALA A 354 13.94 4.07 11.63
C ALA A 354 13.46 5.51 11.44
N VAL A 355 12.35 5.88 12.11
CA VAL A 355 11.84 7.26 12.10
C VAL A 355 12.78 8.23 12.80
N ARG A 356 13.34 7.88 13.97
CA ARG A 356 14.31 8.74 14.67
C ARG A 356 15.54 9.05 13.81
N ARG A 357 16.11 8.05 13.15
CA ARG A 357 17.28 8.25 12.28
C ARG A 357 16.97 9.18 11.11
N LEU A 358 15.74 9.11 10.57
CA LEU A 358 15.26 10.03 9.54
C LEU A 358 15.10 11.46 10.09
N ILE A 359 14.62 11.60 11.33
CA ILE A 359 14.52 12.90 12.01
C ILE A 359 15.87 13.58 12.16
N GLU A 360 16.86 12.85 12.67
CA GLU A 360 18.21 13.35 12.88
C GLU A 360 18.91 13.73 11.57
N ALA A 361 18.58 13.04 10.47
CA ALA A 361 19.19 13.28 9.16
C ALA A 361 18.54 14.43 8.37
N ASP A 362 17.20 14.51 8.34
CA ASP A 362 16.48 15.38 7.40
C ASP A 362 15.80 16.59 8.07
N TYR A 363 15.59 16.60 9.40
CA TYR A 363 14.76 17.61 10.09
C TYR A 363 15.41 18.24 11.34
N GLN A 364 16.67 17.93 11.61
CA GLN A 364 17.45 18.53 12.68
C GLN A 364 18.78 19.08 12.15
N GLU A 365 19.08 20.32 12.49
CA GLU A 365 20.35 20.97 12.18
C GLU A 365 20.90 21.67 13.42
N THR A 366 22.20 21.54 13.66
CA THR A 366 22.89 22.35 14.68
C THR A 366 23.15 23.73 14.11
N THR A 367 22.82 24.80 14.84
CA THR A 367 23.01 26.18 14.36
C THR A 367 24.48 26.42 13.97
N ALA A 368 24.73 26.64 12.68
CA ALA A 368 25.86 27.43 12.23
C ALA A 368 25.49 28.93 12.33
N SER A 369 26.46 29.81 12.47
CA SER A 369 26.26 31.26 12.65
C SER A 369 25.42 31.96 11.57
N HIS A 370 25.08 31.27 10.47
CA HIS A 370 24.32 31.79 9.34
C HIS A 370 22.79 31.64 9.48
N ASP A 371 22.27 30.97 10.53
CA ASP A 371 20.83 30.66 10.64
C ASP A 371 20.10 31.33 11.83
N ALA A 372 20.63 32.46 12.30
CA ALA A 372 20.08 33.21 13.43
C ALA A 372 18.63 33.70 13.19
N ASP A 373 18.28 33.98 11.93
CA ASP A 373 16.94 34.48 11.58
C ASP A 373 15.88 33.37 11.55
N GLU A 374 16.23 32.11 11.25
CA GLU A 374 15.34 30.96 11.42
C GLU A 374 15.10 30.67 12.90
N TRP A 375 16.17 30.66 13.71
CA TRP A 375 16.03 30.52 15.15
C TRP A 375 15.12 31.59 15.75
N ARG A 376 15.32 32.87 15.40
CA ARG A 376 14.46 33.96 15.88
C ARG A 376 13.00 33.76 15.49
N ARG A 377 12.72 33.36 14.25
CA ARG A 377 11.35 33.06 13.79
C ARG A 377 10.72 31.92 14.60
N SER A 378 11.45 30.83 14.80
CA SER A 378 10.98 29.67 15.59
C SER A 378 10.74 30.05 17.06
N PHE A 379 11.69 30.77 17.67
CA PHE A 379 11.60 31.22 19.06
C PHE A 379 10.40 32.15 19.28
N ILE A 380 10.17 33.10 18.36
CA ILE A 380 9.02 34.00 18.42
C ILE A 380 7.71 33.20 18.30
N ALA A 381 7.62 32.28 17.33
CA ALA A 381 6.44 31.45 17.15
C ALA A 381 6.13 30.57 18.37
N GLU A 382 7.15 29.97 18.98
CA GLU A 382 6.97 29.09 20.15
C GLU A 382 6.64 29.88 21.43
N LYS A 383 7.37 30.96 21.71
CA LYS A 383 7.28 31.66 23.01
C LYS A 383 6.30 32.82 23.04
N PHE A 384 5.96 33.41 21.89
CA PHE A 384 5.16 34.65 21.86
C PHE A 384 3.77 34.47 21.25
N SER A 385 3.46 33.35 20.58
CA SER A 385 2.16 33.15 19.91
C SER A 385 0.95 33.10 20.86
N GLU A 386 1.17 32.70 22.13
CA GLU A 386 0.11 32.61 23.15
C GLU A 386 -0.02 33.87 24.03
N LEU A 387 0.77 34.92 23.77
CA LEU A 387 0.71 36.15 24.56
C LEU A 387 -0.62 36.89 24.36
N ARG A 388 -1.11 37.50 25.44
CA ARG A 388 -2.21 38.45 25.40
C ARG A 388 -1.77 39.70 24.63
N TRP A 389 -2.73 40.43 24.07
CA TRP A 389 -2.42 41.62 23.25
C TRP A 389 -1.60 42.67 24.01
N TRP A 390 -1.87 42.90 25.31
CA TRP A 390 -1.09 43.86 26.08
C TRP A 390 0.34 43.35 26.32
N GLU A 391 0.54 42.05 26.54
CA GLU A 391 1.85 41.43 26.72
C GLU A 391 2.68 41.50 25.44
N ALA A 392 2.05 41.24 24.29
CA ALA A 392 2.68 41.33 22.98
C ALA A 392 3.08 42.77 22.61
N ILE A 393 2.22 43.74 22.92
CA ILE A 393 2.51 45.18 22.71
C ILE A 393 3.64 45.63 23.63
N ALA A 394 3.65 45.18 24.88
CA ALA A 394 4.73 45.46 25.82
C ALA A 394 6.05 44.85 25.35
N ALA A 395 6.05 43.60 24.88
CA ALA A 395 7.21 42.94 24.29
C ALA A 395 7.76 43.69 23.08
N ALA A 396 6.89 44.13 22.16
CA ALA A 396 7.27 44.88 20.98
C ALA A 396 7.84 46.28 21.32
N LEU A 397 7.22 47.01 22.25
CA LEU A 397 7.73 48.30 22.72
C LEU A 397 9.07 48.16 23.45
N TYR A 398 9.22 47.11 24.26
CA TYR A 398 10.47 46.80 24.94
C TYR A 398 11.57 46.47 23.92
N ASP A 399 11.25 45.66 22.90
CA ASP A 399 12.20 45.28 21.85
C ASP A 399 12.64 46.48 20.98
N LEU A 400 11.68 47.34 20.60
CA LEU A 400 11.94 48.58 19.85
C LEU A 400 12.81 49.58 20.63
N GLY A 401 12.77 49.55 21.96
CA GLY A 401 13.60 50.37 22.84
C GLY A 401 13.37 51.88 22.74
N LYS A 402 12.30 52.32 22.06
CA LYS A 402 11.96 53.73 21.83
C LYS A 402 10.45 53.97 21.81
N PRO A 403 9.97 55.18 22.16
CA PRO A 403 8.57 55.55 21.93
C PRO A 403 8.22 55.41 20.45
N SER A 404 7.12 54.71 20.16
CA SER A 404 6.82 54.24 18.80
C SER A 404 5.38 54.53 18.40
N LYS A 405 5.14 54.75 17.10
CA LYS A 405 3.78 54.90 16.55
C LYS A 405 3.07 53.56 16.52
N VAL A 406 1.73 53.58 16.53
CA VAL A 406 0.90 52.37 16.36
C VAL A 406 1.29 51.59 15.09
N THR A 407 1.68 52.28 14.02
CA THR A 407 2.16 51.64 12.79
C THR A 407 3.47 50.87 12.97
N GLU A 408 4.42 51.42 13.74
CA GLU A 408 5.70 50.74 14.03
C GLU A 408 5.50 49.53 14.94
N ILE A 409 4.61 49.65 15.93
CA ILE A 409 4.22 48.52 16.81
C ILE A 409 3.55 47.42 15.98
N ARG A 410 2.61 47.79 15.09
CA ARG A 410 1.93 46.83 14.21
C ARG A 410 2.90 46.06 13.32
N ASP A 411 3.91 46.73 12.78
CA ASP A 411 4.85 46.12 11.86
C ASP A 411 5.93 45.26 12.55
N HIS A 412 5.95 45.22 13.89
CA HIS A 412 6.87 44.41 14.68
C HIS A 412 6.64 42.90 14.53
N GLN A 413 7.71 42.11 14.50
CA GLN A 413 7.63 40.67 14.26
C GLN A 413 6.78 39.92 15.31
N ILE A 414 6.95 40.24 16.60
CA ILE A 414 6.15 39.67 17.70
C ILE A 414 4.65 39.94 17.49
N ILE A 415 4.28 41.16 17.08
CA ILE A 415 2.89 41.54 16.85
C ILE A 415 2.30 40.80 15.66
N ARG A 416 3.08 40.65 14.58
CA ARG A 416 2.65 39.86 13.41
C ARG A 416 2.43 38.38 13.75
N THR A 417 3.26 37.80 14.63
CA THR A 417 3.07 36.42 15.10
C THR A 417 1.80 36.28 15.94
N VAL A 418 1.55 37.21 16.85
CA VAL A 418 0.34 37.22 17.69
C VAL A 418 -0.91 37.52 16.87
N GLU A 419 -0.82 38.39 15.87
CA GLU A 419 -1.87 38.63 14.87
C GLU A 419 -2.23 37.35 14.12
N ALA A 420 -1.23 36.65 13.58
CA ALA A 420 -1.41 35.39 12.85
C ALA A 420 -2.04 34.31 13.74
N ALA A 421 -1.62 34.22 15.01
CA ALA A 421 -2.22 33.28 15.96
C ALA A 421 -3.67 33.65 16.34
N ASN A 422 -3.98 34.96 16.44
CA ASN A 422 -5.27 35.48 16.93
C ASN A 422 -6.35 35.66 15.85
N ASN A 423 -6.03 35.44 14.57
CA ASN A 423 -6.93 35.61 13.42
C ASN A 423 -7.76 36.91 13.48
N ASN A 424 -7.11 38.00 13.89
CA ASN A 424 -7.78 39.27 14.19
C ASN A 424 -7.75 40.21 12.96
N ASN A 425 -8.91 40.41 12.32
CA ASN A 425 -9.01 41.23 11.10
C ASN A 425 -8.92 42.76 11.34
N HIS A 426 -8.80 43.22 12.59
CA HIS A 426 -8.77 44.63 12.96
C HIS A 426 -7.64 44.96 13.95
N VAL A 427 -6.41 44.56 13.60
CA VAL A 427 -5.21 44.76 14.44
C VAL A 427 -4.94 46.23 14.83
N PRO A 428 -5.00 47.23 13.94
CA PRO A 428 -4.76 48.62 14.34
C PRO A 428 -5.73 49.13 15.41
N SER A 429 -7.01 48.78 15.29
CA SER A 429 -8.05 49.11 16.28
C SER A 429 -7.85 48.38 17.59
N THR A 430 -7.38 47.12 17.53
CA THR A 430 -7.08 46.31 18.71
C THR A 430 -5.88 46.86 19.47
N ILE A 431 -4.78 47.17 18.77
CA ILE A 431 -3.59 47.79 19.36
C ILE A 431 -3.98 49.11 20.01
N TYR A 432 -4.74 49.97 19.33
CA TYR A 432 -5.18 51.24 19.90
C TYR A 432 -6.04 51.05 21.15
N ARG A 433 -7.02 50.14 21.12
CA ARG A 433 -7.90 49.85 22.26
C ARG A 433 -7.09 49.34 23.45
N VAL A 434 -6.20 48.38 23.25
CA VAL A 434 -5.40 47.79 24.32
C VAL A 434 -4.43 48.82 24.91
N LEU A 435 -3.75 49.60 24.06
CA LEU A 435 -2.90 50.70 24.48
C LEU A 435 -3.68 51.71 25.33
N ALA A 436 -4.90 52.08 24.93
CA ALA A 436 -5.75 53.01 25.67
C ALA A 436 -6.27 52.43 27.00
N SER A 437 -6.67 51.14 27.01
CA SER A 437 -7.18 50.44 28.19
C SER A 437 -6.11 50.21 29.26
N HIS A 438 -4.85 50.06 28.88
CA HIS A 438 -3.72 49.85 29.79
C HIS A 438 -2.85 51.11 29.97
N ALA A 439 -3.38 52.30 29.63
CA ALA A 439 -2.65 53.56 29.71
C ALA A 439 -2.70 54.22 31.10
N VAL A 440 -1.61 54.91 31.49
CA VAL A 440 -1.51 55.71 32.73
C VAL A 440 -2.56 56.83 32.78
N ALA A 441 -2.90 57.42 31.64
CA ALA A 441 -3.99 58.38 31.49
C ALA A 441 -5.08 57.79 30.59
N ALA A 442 -6.31 57.70 31.11
CA ALA A 442 -7.43 57.11 30.39
C ALA A 442 -7.79 57.93 29.13
N VAL A 443 -7.56 57.36 27.95
CA VAL A 443 -7.98 57.95 26.68
C VAL A 443 -9.39 57.43 26.36
N GLN A 444 -10.41 58.06 26.96
CA GLN A 444 -11.84 57.73 26.80
C GLN A 444 -12.22 56.26 27.06
N GLY A 445 -12.42 55.87 28.33
CA GLY A 445 -12.95 54.54 28.69
C GLY A 445 -12.50 54.03 30.07
N GLN A 446 -12.88 52.78 30.39
CA GLN A 446 -12.41 52.04 31.56
C GLN A 446 -10.94 51.61 31.39
N THR A 447 -10.15 51.70 32.47
CA THR A 447 -8.76 51.24 32.54
C THR A 447 -8.68 49.82 33.11
N HIS A 448 -7.76 49.02 32.56
CA HIS A 448 -7.54 47.62 32.92
C HIS A 448 -6.10 47.45 33.40
N ALA A 449 -5.91 46.78 34.53
CA ALA A 449 -4.58 46.43 35.00
C ALA A 449 -3.96 45.33 34.11
N PRO A 450 -2.65 45.35 33.85
CA PRO A 450 -1.67 46.28 34.39
C PRO A 450 -1.62 47.60 33.60
N ILE A 451 -1.41 48.72 34.29
CA ILE A 451 -1.34 50.06 33.69
C ILE A 451 0.11 50.38 33.33
N ILE A 452 0.47 50.11 32.08
CA ILE A 452 1.88 50.03 31.65
C ILE A 452 2.20 50.84 30.39
N PHE A 453 1.24 51.54 29.81
CA PHE A 453 1.46 52.34 28.60
C PHE A 453 1.27 53.84 28.85
N GLU A 454 1.97 54.66 28.08
CA GLU A 454 1.77 56.10 28.04
C GLU A 454 1.76 56.60 26.60
N LYS A 455 0.94 57.62 26.34
CA LYS A 455 0.85 58.29 25.04
C LYS A 455 1.37 59.72 25.18
N SER A 456 2.38 60.05 24.38
CA SER A 456 2.90 61.41 24.26
C SER A 456 2.01 62.33 23.40
N GLU A 457 2.28 63.63 23.45
CA GLU A 457 1.59 64.67 22.65
C GLU A 457 1.70 64.43 21.13
N ASN A 458 2.80 63.81 20.68
CA ASN A 458 3.04 63.45 19.27
C ASN A 458 2.44 62.09 18.88
N ALA A 459 1.55 61.52 19.69
CA ALA A 459 0.92 60.22 19.51
C ALA A 459 1.92 59.03 19.43
N LEU A 460 3.08 59.15 20.08
CA LEU A 460 4.01 58.04 20.32
C LEU A 460 3.65 57.33 21.63
N TRP A 461 3.76 56.01 21.62
CA TRP A 461 3.48 55.14 22.77
C TRP A 461 4.76 54.55 23.36
N SER A 462 4.83 54.45 24.68
CA SER A 462 5.95 53.87 25.42
C SER A 462 5.50 53.11 26.66
N LEU A 463 6.39 52.28 27.20
CA LEU A 463 6.21 51.65 28.50
C LEU A 463 6.34 52.70 29.62
N ALA A 464 5.44 52.65 30.59
CA ALA A 464 5.34 53.58 31.71
C ALA A 464 4.76 52.87 32.95
N GLY A 465 4.63 53.57 34.08
CA GLY A 465 4.13 52.96 35.33
C GLY A 465 5.02 51.81 35.83
N GLU A 466 4.42 50.81 36.47
CA GLU A 466 5.11 49.63 37.05
C GLU A 466 5.28 48.48 36.04
N TRP A 467 5.56 48.82 34.78
CA TRP A 467 5.75 47.83 33.71
C TRP A 467 6.87 46.83 34.01
N ASN A 468 7.91 47.23 34.74
CA ASN A 468 9.02 46.34 35.12
C ASN A 468 8.55 45.13 35.94
N GLU A 469 7.55 45.29 36.80
CA GLU A 469 7.02 44.19 37.61
C GLU A 469 6.03 43.35 36.80
N ALA A 470 5.13 44.00 36.06
CA ALA A 470 4.12 43.32 35.26
C ALA A 470 4.71 42.54 34.06
N CYS A 471 5.86 42.95 33.54
CA CYS A 471 6.47 42.39 32.33
C CYS A 471 7.76 41.60 32.58
N GLY A 472 8.09 41.23 33.82
CA GLY A 472 9.37 40.57 34.15
C GLY A 472 9.69 39.32 33.32
N GLU A 473 8.72 38.43 33.10
CA GLU A 473 8.89 37.25 32.24
C GLU A 473 8.98 37.60 30.75
N ILE A 474 8.22 38.62 30.30
CA ILE A 474 8.24 39.11 28.92
C ILE A 474 9.62 39.71 28.59
N VAL A 475 10.18 40.48 29.52
CA VAL A 475 11.53 41.07 29.39
C VAL A 475 12.58 39.96 29.24
N LYS A 476 12.51 38.89 30.05
CA LYS A 476 13.42 37.75 29.93
C LYS A 476 13.36 37.09 28.56
N LEU A 477 12.15 36.90 28.00
CA LEU A 477 11.94 36.32 26.68
C LEU A 477 12.49 37.22 25.57
N VAL A 478 12.26 38.54 25.64
CA VAL A 478 12.79 39.49 24.65
C VAL A 478 14.32 39.59 24.76
N ASP A 479 14.88 39.55 25.96
CA ASP A 479 16.33 39.54 26.16
C ASP A 479 16.98 38.25 25.65
N GLU A 480 16.30 37.11 25.76
CA GLU A 480 16.72 35.85 25.16
C GLU A 480 16.69 35.93 23.63
N LEU A 481 15.61 36.48 23.06
CA LEU A 481 15.50 36.74 21.63
C LEU A 481 16.63 37.64 21.11
N ARG A 482 17.00 38.68 21.87
CA ARG A 482 18.11 39.59 21.55
C ARG A 482 19.48 38.92 21.65
N ARG A 483 19.67 38.07 22.68
CA ARG A 483 20.91 37.29 22.87
C ARG A 483 21.16 36.30 21.72
N GLY A 484 20.10 35.80 21.10
CA GLY A 484 20.20 34.83 20.01
C GLY A 484 20.37 33.39 20.50
N PRO A 485 20.53 32.42 19.59
CA PRO A 485 20.58 31.01 19.93
C PRO A 485 21.77 30.69 20.86
N PRO A 486 21.58 29.88 21.92
CA PRO A 486 22.70 29.34 22.67
C PRO A 486 23.59 28.47 21.77
N ALA A 487 24.90 28.50 21.99
CA ALA A 487 25.86 27.73 21.20
C ALA A 487 25.52 26.24 21.20
N GLY A 488 25.30 25.66 20.01
CA GLY A 488 24.91 24.26 19.84
C GLY A 488 23.41 23.97 19.92
N SER A 489 22.53 24.98 19.85
CA SER A 489 21.08 24.74 19.75
C SER A 489 20.73 23.94 18.48
N VAL A 490 19.81 22.99 18.61
CA VAL A 490 19.30 22.22 17.46
C VAL A 490 18.00 22.86 16.98
N ILE A 491 17.97 23.27 15.72
CA ILE A 491 16.73 23.69 15.06
C ILE A 491 15.95 22.42 14.72
N LYS A 492 14.70 22.35 15.16
CA LYS A 492 13.79 21.23 14.89
C LYS A 492 12.73 21.68 13.90
N ARG A 493 12.62 20.97 12.78
CA ARG A 493 11.59 21.22 11.76
C ARG A 493 10.61 20.06 11.67
N TYR A 494 10.17 19.57 12.82
CA TYR A 494 9.19 18.50 12.87
C TYR A 494 8.28 18.59 14.08
N GLU A 495 7.10 18.02 13.96
CA GLU A 495 6.15 17.81 15.06
C GLU A 495 5.90 16.32 15.23
N PHE A 496 5.78 15.86 16.48
CA PHE A 496 5.53 14.45 16.80
C PHE A 496 4.20 14.33 17.54
N VAL A 497 3.32 13.48 17.02
CA VAL A 497 2.01 13.17 17.61
C VAL A 497 1.77 11.67 17.63
N THR A 498 0.96 11.22 18.58
CA THR A 498 0.49 9.83 18.64
C THR A 498 -1.02 9.82 18.48
N PHE A 499 -1.53 9.06 17.52
CA PHE A 499 -2.97 8.93 17.35
C PHE A 499 -3.55 7.95 18.39
N HIS A 500 -4.73 8.31 18.89
CA HIS A 500 -5.54 7.49 19.78
C HIS A 500 -7.01 7.72 19.48
N GLN A 501 -7.89 6.88 20.02
CA GLN A 501 -9.32 6.89 19.67
C GLN A 501 -10.01 8.25 19.89
N SER A 502 -9.56 9.02 20.90
CA SER A 502 -10.07 10.36 21.20
C SER A 502 -9.37 11.52 20.47
N TYR A 503 -8.35 11.25 19.65
CA TYR A 503 -7.63 12.31 18.92
C TYR A 503 -8.47 12.76 17.73
N GLY A 504 -8.67 14.06 17.56
CA GLY A 504 -9.67 14.63 16.65
C GLY A 504 -9.12 15.65 15.65
N TYR A 505 -10.05 16.16 14.85
CA TYR A 505 -9.80 17.24 13.88
C TYR A 505 -9.39 18.52 14.60
N GLU A 506 -10.00 18.79 15.75
CA GLU A 506 -9.83 19.99 16.55
C GLU A 506 -8.42 20.14 17.13
N GLU A 507 -7.72 19.04 17.39
CA GLU A 507 -6.32 19.03 17.83
C GLU A 507 -5.35 19.07 16.64
N PHE A 508 -5.73 18.45 15.51
CA PHE A 508 -4.83 18.25 14.38
C PHE A 508 -4.83 19.42 13.39
N VAL A 509 -6.01 19.95 13.05
CA VAL A 509 -6.20 20.94 11.98
C VAL A 509 -6.60 22.30 12.54
N GLU A 510 -7.77 22.41 13.16
CA GLU A 510 -8.25 23.58 13.90
C GLU A 510 -9.51 23.26 14.70
N GLY A 511 -9.70 23.94 15.83
CA GLY A 511 -10.88 23.73 16.67
C GLY A 511 -11.24 24.92 17.54
N LEU A 512 -12.49 24.96 17.99
CA LEU A 512 -12.96 25.96 18.95
C LEU A 512 -12.46 25.60 20.36
N ARG A 513 -11.82 26.57 21.02
CA ARG A 513 -11.39 26.47 22.42
C ARG A 513 -12.04 27.58 23.23
N PRO A 514 -12.50 27.30 24.46
CA PRO A 514 -12.99 28.33 25.36
C PRO A 514 -11.83 29.20 25.85
N LEU A 515 -12.02 30.51 25.83
CA LEU A 515 -11.24 31.48 26.56
C LEU A 515 -12.00 31.78 27.85
N LEU A 516 -11.31 31.69 28.97
CA LEU A 516 -11.82 32.19 30.24
C LEU A 516 -11.48 33.69 30.28
N ASP A 517 -12.47 34.54 30.01
CA ASP A 517 -12.32 35.96 30.26
C ASP A 517 -12.19 36.16 31.78
N GLN A 518 -10.98 36.47 32.24
CA GLN A 518 -10.74 36.92 33.61
C GLN A 518 -10.90 38.44 33.75
N GLU A 519 -11.27 39.16 32.69
CA GLU A 519 -11.17 40.63 32.61
C GLU A 519 -12.54 41.37 32.53
N GLY A 520 -13.65 40.73 32.90
CA GLY A 520 -14.95 41.40 33.06
C GLY A 520 -15.87 40.74 34.10
N GLU A 521 -16.72 41.51 34.77
CA GLU A 521 -17.73 41.06 35.76
C GLU A 521 -18.88 40.19 35.16
N GLY A 522 -18.64 39.55 34.01
CA GLY A 522 -19.48 38.48 33.50
C GLY A 522 -18.60 37.28 33.24
N SER A 523 -18.92 36.14 33.85
CA SER A 523 -18.36 34.84 33.54
C SER A 523 -18.78 34.38 32.13
N GLY A 524 -18.42 35.15 31.11
CA GLY A 524 -18.67 34.81 29.72
C GLY A 524 -17.57 33.89 29.24
N VAL A 525 -17.93 32.68 28.81
CA VAL A 525 -17.01 31.83 28.05
C VAL A 525 -17.04 32.35 26.62
N SER A 526 -15.96 32.98 26.16
CA SER A 526 -15.79 33.32 24.75
C SER A 526 -15.12 32.14 24.02
N TYR A 527 -15.48 31.89 22.77
CA TYR A 527 -14.88 30.80 21.98
C TYR A 527 -13.95 31.39 20.93
N ARG A 528 -12.77 30.78 20.79
CA ARG A 528 -11.81 31.16 19.77
C ARG A 528 -11.35 29.94 18.99
N ILE A 529 -11.15 30.14 17.69
CA ILE A 529 -10.58 29.12 16.81
C ILE A 529 -9.08 29.07 17.04
N ARG A 530 -8.57 27.89 17.36
CA ARG A 530 -7.14 27.63 17.55
C ARG A 530 -6.65 26.71 16.43
N PRO A 531 -5.55 27.03 15.73
CA PRO A 531 -4.93 26.13 14.77
C PRO A 531 -4.39 24.88 15.49
N GLY A 532 -4.58 23.73 14.88
CA GLY A 532 -4.03 22.45 15.32
C GLY A 532 -2.58 22.27 14.87
N VAL A 533 -1.93 21.22 15.38
CA VAL A 533 -0.49 20.97 15.19
C VAL A 533 -0.07 20.90 13.71
N PHE A 534 -0.89 20.28 12.85
CA PHE A 534 -0.57 20.15 11.43
C PHE A 534 -0.71 21.49 10.69
N ARG A 535 -1.70 22.31 11.06
CA ARG A 535 -1.87 23.66 10.51
C ARG A 535 -0.68 24.55 10.90
N VAL A 536 -0.28 24.53 12.17
CA VAL A 536 0.90 25.27 12.66
C VAL A 536 2.18 24.87 11.92
N LEU A 537 2.42 23.56 11.76
CA LEU A 537 3.57 23.05 11.00
C LEU A 537 3.54 23.52 9.53
N CYS A 538 2.38 23.48 8.88
CA CYS A 538 2.22 23.95 7.50
C CYS A 538 2.51 25.46 7.38
N GLU A 539 2.06 26.26 8.33
CA GLU A 539 2.35 27.70 8.35
C GLU A 539 3.85 27.99 8.52
N ALA A 540 4.53 27.25 9.41
CA ALA A 540 5.99 27.32 9.56
C ALA A 540 6.71 26.92 8.26
N ALA A 541 6.28 25.84 7.62
CA ALA A 541 6.85 25.37 6.35
C ALA A 541 6.67 26.38 5.21
N ARG A 542 5.55 27.12 5.16
CA ARG A 542 5.36 28.21 4.18
C ARG A 542 6.31 29.38 4.39
N ALA A 543 6.70 29.65 5.64
CA ALA A 543 7.62 30.72 5.98
C ALA A 543 9.09 30.35 5.68
N ALA A 544 9.41 29.08 5.50
CA ALA A 544 10.75 28.56 5.23
C ALA A 544 10.75 27.55 4.06
N PRO A 545 10.49 28.00 2.82
CA PRO A 545 10.30 27.11 1.65
C PRO A 545 11.56 26.33 1.23
N ASP A 546 12.74 26.80 1.64
CA ASP A 546 14.03 26.15 1.34
C ASP A 546 14.35 24.98 2.29
N HIS A 547 13.57 24.82 3.36
CA HIS A 547 13.77 23.79 4.38
C HIS A 547 12.62 22.79 4.39
N ARG A 548 12.92 21.54 4.75
CA ARG A 548 11.92 20.49 4.91
C ARG A 548 11.36 20.48 6.31
N PHE A 549 10.08 20.15 6.39
CA PHE A 549 9.33 19.98 7.63
C PHE A 549 8.71 18.59 7.67
N ALA A 550 8.47 18.02 8.85
CA ALA A 550 7.77 16.75 8.97
C ALA A 550 6.73 16.71 10.08
N ILE A 551 5.59 16.08 9.83
CA ILE A 551 4.70 15.60 10.89
C ILE A 551 4.94 14.10 11.07
N ILE A 552 5.31 13.69 12.28
CA ILE A 552 5.45 12.28 12.65
C ILE A 552 4.19 11.86 13.41
N ILE A 553 3.53 10.83 12.90
CA ILE A 553 2.27 10.30 13.43
C ILE A 553 2.50 8.85 13.89
N ASP A 554 2.75 8.68 15.17
CA ASP A 554 2.91 7.37 15.78
C ASP A 554 1.54 6.69 15.94
N GLU A 555 1.50 5.36 15.75
CA GLU A 555 0.28 4.56 15.86
C GLU A 555 -0.88 5.10 15.01
N ILE A 556 -0.61 5.43 13.74
CA ILE A 556 -1.55 6.13 12.86
C ILE A 556 -2.90 5.41 12.73
N ASN A 557 -2.94 4.08 12.87
CA ASN A 557 -4.15 3.26 12.82
C ASN A 557 -4.98 3.26 14.12
N ARG A 558 -4.50 3.83 15.24
CA ARG A 558 -5.24 3.91 16.51
C ARG A 558 -6.27 5.05 16.56
N GLY A 559 -6.22 5.99 15.61
CA GLY A 559 -7.17 7.08 15.45
C GLY A 559 -8.11 6.87 14.27
N ASN A 560 -9.26 7.56 14.27
CA ASN A 560 -10.11 7.64 13.07
C ASN A 560 -9.49 8.65 12.08
N ILE A 561 -8.61 8.17 11.21
CA ILE A 561 -7.80 9.00 10.31
C ILE A 561 -8.69 9.89 9.43
N SER A 562 -9.79 9.35 8.88
CA SER A 562 -10.71 10.13 8.05
C SER A 562 -11.34 11.29 8.82
N LYS A 563 -11.69 11.09 10.10
CA LYS A 563 -12.19 12.16 10.97
C LYS A 563 -11.10 13.16 11.35
N ILE A 564 -9.88 12.70 11.64
CA ILE A 564 -8.77 13.56 12.06
C ILE A 564 -8.31 14.48 10.91
N PHE A 565 -8.17 13.93 9.70
CA PHE A 565 -7.74 14.71 8.53
C PHE A 565 -8.88 15.51 7.92
N GLY A 566 -10.15 15.09 8.06
CA GLY A 566 -11.29 15.79 7.48
C GLY A 566 -11.12 16.03 5.97
N GLU A 567 -11.23 17.29 5.54
CA GLU A 567 -11.01 17.73 4.16
C GLU A 567 -9.53 17.68 3.72
N LEU A 568 -8.58 17.68 4.66
CA LEU A 568 -7.16 17.60 4.36
C LEU A 568 -6.77 16.25 3.76
N ILE A 569 -7.64 15.26 3.87
CA ILE A 569 -7.41 13.93 3.29
C ILE A 569 -7.10 14.02 1.79
N THR A 570 -7.66 15.02 1.09
CA THR A 570 -7.36 15.29 -0.32
C THR A 570 -6.07 16.09 -0.49
N LEU A 571 -5.79 17.01 0.43
CA LEU A 571 -4.63 17.92 0.36
C LEU A 571 -3.29 17.26 0.72
N ILE A 572 -3.32 16.13 1.43
CA ILE A 572 -2.10 15.38 1.70
C ILE A 572 -1.55 14.68 0.46
N GLU A 573 -2.32 14.51 -0.62
CA GLU A 573 -1.81 13.97 -1.88
C GLU A 573 -0.70 14.87 -2.45
N VAL A 574 0.42 14.26 -2.84
CA VAL A 574 1.68 14.96 -3.18
C VAL A 574 1.49 15.97 -4.31
N ASP A 575 0.73 15.63 -5.35
CA ASP A 575 0.46 16.48 -6.51
C ASP A 575 -0.51 17.64 -6.22
N LYS A 576 -1.33 17.52 -5.16
CA LYS A 576 -2.35 18.51 -4.75
C LYS A 576 -1.85 19.54 -3.74
N ARG A 577 -0.59 19.43 -3.34
CA ARG A 577 0.07 20.38 -2.45
C ARG A 577 0.35 21.69 -3.14
N ARG A 578 0.56 22.72 -2.34
CA ARG A 578 1.01 24.03 -2.83
C ARG A 578 2.30 23.86 -3.63
N ASP A 579 2.41 24.59 -4.74
CA ASP A 579 3.57 24.57 -5.63
C ASP A 579 3.78 23.21 -6.36
N MET A 580 2.76 22.34 -6.36
CA MET A 580 2.73 21.08 -7.11
C MET A 580 1.70 21.14 -8.25
N LYS A 581 1.79 20.17 -9.18
CA LYS A 581 1.11 20.22 -10.49
C LYS A 581 -0.41 20.35 -10.46
N GLN A 582 -1.06 19.90 -9.39
CA GLN A 582 -2.51 19.88 -9.25
C GLN A 582 -2.92 20.59 -7.96
N GLU A 583 -2.22 21.66 -7.57
CA GLU A 583 -2.46 22.40 -6.32
C GLU A 583 -3.96 22.61 -6.04
N ILE A 584 -4.39 22.15 -4.86
CA ILE A 584 -5.74 22.35 -4.35
C ILE A 584 -5.68 23.17 -3.07
N THR A 585 -6.65 24.07 -2.93
CA THR A 585 -6.89 24.80 -1.70
C THR A 585 -8.32 24.53 -1.25
N VAL A 586 -8.50 24.20 0.03
CA VAL A 586 -9.83 24.03 0.66
C VAL A 586 -10.17 25.24 1.53
N THR A 587 -11.45 25.41 1.84
CA THR A 587 -11.88 26.36 2.87
C THR A 587 -12.11 25.59 4.16
N LEU A 588 -11.41 25.96 5.23
CA LEU A 588 -11.54 25.32 6.53
C LEU A 588 -12.88 25.71 7.19
N PRO A 589 -13.57 24.78 7.86
CA PRO A 589 -14.94 24.96 8.31
C PRO A 589 -15.09 25.88 9.53
N TYR A 590 -14.10 25.95 10.43
CA TYR A 590 -14.22 26.81 11.61
C TYR A 590 -13.81 28.25 11.27
N SER A 591 -12.63 28.41 10.66
CA SER A 591 -12.07 29.73 10.36
C SER A 591 -12.61 30.38 9.09
N GLY A 592 -13.04 29.58 8.11
CA GLY A 592 -13.33 30.05 6.76
C GLY A 592 -12.05 30.36 5.95
N ASP A 593 -10.87 30.09 6.50
CA ASP A 593 -9.59 30.37 5.86
C ASP A 593 -9.35 29.43 4.68
N LYS A 594 -8.65 29.94 3.66
CA LYS A 594 -8.14 29.14 2.55
C LYS A 594 -6.87 28.40 3.00
N PHE A 595 -6.84 27.09 2.87
CA PHE A 595 -5.73 26.24 3.31
C PHE A 595 -5.27 25.26 2.23
N SER A 596 -3.95 25.11 2.09
CA SER A 596 -3.27 24.13 1.24
C SER A 596 -2.05 23.55 1.96
N VAL A 597 -1.71 22.28 1.75
CA VAL A 597 -0.52 21.67 2.35
C VAL A 597 0.73 22.04 1.54
N PRO A 598 1.82 22.57 2.14
CA PRO A 598 3.03 22.94 1.40
C PRO A 598 3.80 21.74 0.84
N ALA A 599 4.50 21.94 -0.29
CA ALA A 599 5.34 20.90 -0.91
C ALA A 599 6.55 20.48 -0.06
N ASN A 600 6.97 21.29 0.91
CA ASN A 600 8.11 21.01 1.78
C ASN A 600 7.73 20.36 3.13
N VAL A 601 6.47 19.93 3.31
CA VAL A 601 6.03 19.16 4.48
C VAL A 601 6.05 17.66 4.14
N ASP A 602 6.62 16.81 4.97
CA ASP A 602 6.55 15.36 4.87
C ASP A 602 5.60 14.80 5.95
N ILE A 603 4.87 13.73 5.64
CA ILE A 603 3.96 13.06 6.58
C ILE A 603 4.48 11.64 6.81
N ILE A 604 4.88 11.33 8.03
CA ILE A 604 5.59 10.10 8.38
C ILE A 604 4.81 9.37 9.47
N GLY A 605 4.22 8.23 9.14
CA GLY A 605 3.45 7.40 10.06
C GLY A 605 4.21 6.16 10.54
N THR A 606 3.87 5.67 11.72
CA THR A 606 4.16 4.29 12.15
C THR A 606 2.85 3.52 12.34
N MET A 607 2.86 2.22 12.05
CA MET A 607 1.68 1.37 12.18
C MET A 607 2.07 -0.02 12.67
N ASN A 608 1.43 -0.49 13.75
CA ASN A 608 1.52 -1.89 14.17
C ASN A 608 0.50 -2.73 13.39
N THR A 609 0.97 -3.85 12.82
CA THR A 609 0.11 -4.74 12.02
C THR A 609 -0.61 -5.82 12.84
N ALA A 610 -0.13 -6.11 14.05
CA ALA A 610 -0.74 -7.10 14.94
C ALA A 610 -2.10 -6.62 15.51
N ASP A 611 -2.33 -5.31 15.55
CA ASP A 611 -3.54 -4.71 16.13
C ASP A 611 -4.76 -4.86 15.19
N ARG A 612 -5.36 -6.06 15.13
CA ARG A 612 -6.54 -6.38 14.31
C ARG A 612 -7.84 -5.72 14.79
N SER A 613 -7.87 -5.18 16.02
CA SER A 613 -9.03 -4.49 16.61
C SER A 613 -9.21 -3.05 16.13
N LEU A 614 -8.23 -2.53 15.38
CA LEU A 614 -8.23 -1.17 14.84
C LEU A 614 -8.77 -1.15 13.41
N ALA A 615 -9.44 -0.04 13.05
CA ALA A 615 -10.01 0.12 11.71
C ALA A 615 -8.90 -0.05 10.65
N LEU A 616 -9.10 -0.98 9.71
CA LEU A 616 -8.22 -1.11 8.55
C LEU A 616 -8.13 0.26 7.87
N LEU A 617 -6.89 0.68 7.58
CA LEU A 617 -6.63 1.95 6.93
C LEU A 617 -7.37 1.98 5.58
N ASP A 618 -8.28 2.94 5.41
CA ASP A 618 -9.12 3.03 4.22
C ASP A 618 -8.26 3.05 2.95
N THR A 619 -8.69 2.34 1.91
CA THR A 619 -8.13 2.36 0.55
C THR A 619 -7.81 3.77 0.06
N ALA A 620 -8.67 4.74 0.37
CA ALA A 620 -8.48 6.14 0.00
C ALA A 620 -7.29 6.81 0.70
N LEU A 621 -6.94 6.38 1.92
CA LEU A 621 -5.73 6.82 2.61
C LEU A 621 -4.52 6.00 2.17
N ARG A 622 -4.69 4.69 1.95
CA ARG A 622 -3.60 3.81 1.51
C ARG A 622 -2.94 4.29 0.22
N ARG A 623 -3.70 4.79 -0.75
CA ARG A 623 -3.14 5.36 -2.01
C ARG A 623 -2.35 6.67 -1.82
N ARG A 624 -2.39 7.28 -0.63
CA ARG A 624 -1.78 8.60 -0.35
C ARG A 624 -0.49 8.50 0.43
N PHE A 625 -0.09 7.28 0.83
CA PHE A 625 1.13 7.00 1.58
C PHE A 625 1.89 5.86 0.90
N ASP A 626 3.22 5.98 0.89
CA ASP A 626 4.11 4.88 0.60
C ASP A 626 4.22 3.98 1.83
N PHE A 627 3.83 2.71 1.70
CA PHE A 627 3.91 1.74 2.78
C PHE A 627 5.27 1.05 2.77
N LYS A 628 6.10 1.35 3.77
CA LYS A 628 7.42 0.74 3.95
C LYS A 628 7.35 -0.36 5.01
N PRO A 629 7.44 -1.65 4.63
CA PRO A 629 7.44 -2.73 5.60
C PRO A 629 8.72 -2.69 6.44
N VAL A 630 8.56 -2.94 7.74
CA VAL A 630 9.65 -3.16 8.70
C VAL A 630 9.34 -4.47 9.41
N TYR A 631 9.95 -5.55 8.91
CA TYR A 631 9.79 -6.90 9.45
C TYR A 631 10.90 -7.23 10.46
N PRO A 632 10.71 -8.26 11.31
CA PRO A 632 11.79 -8.76 12.14
C PRO A 632 13.03 -9.11 11.33
N ASP A 633 14.20 -8.86 11.92
CA ASP A 633 15.48 -9.13 11.29
C ASP A 633 16.30 -9.98 12.25
N SER A 634 16.24 -11.30 12.01
CA SER A 634 16.96 -12.33 12.75
C SER A 634 18.23 -12.78 12.03
N ARG A 635 18.69 -12.04 11.00
CA ARG A 635 19.92 -12.40 10.29
C ARG A 635 21.14 -12.23 11.19
N ASP A 636 22.15 -13.06 10.97
CA ASP A 636 23.41 -13.01 11.68
C ASP A 636 24.56 -12.62 10.72
N GLU A 637 24.43 -11.42 10.16
CA GLU A 637 25.37 -10.88 9.16
C GLU A 637 25.67 -9.40 9.41
N ALA A 638 26.68 -8.87 8.71
CA ALA A 638 27.13 -7.50 8.88
C ALA A 638 25.98 -6.49 8.71
N GLY A 639 25.73 -5.70 9.75
CA GLY A 639 24.70 -4.66 9.76
C GLY A 639 23.31 -5.12 10.21
N ALA A 640 23.12 -6.41 10.53
CA ALA A 640 21.89 -6.90 11.15
C ALA A 640 21.83 -6.52 12.64
N PRO A 641 20.63 -6.25 13.20
CA PRO A 641 20.49 -5.78 14.58
C PRO A 641 20.92 -6.81 15.62
N LEU A 642 20.91 -8.11 15.31
CA LEU A 642 21.28 -9.16 16.25
C LEU A 642 22.63 -9.83 15.93
N GLN A 643 23.42 -9.23 15.02
CA GLN A 643 24.70 -9.79 14.58
C GLN A 643 25.60 -10.16 15.77
N GLY A 644 26.04 -11.42 15.81
CA GLY A 644 26.95 -11.96 16.81
C GLY A 644 26.38 -12.01 18.24
N LEU A 645 25.10 -11.67 18.44
CA LEU A 645 24.50 -11.64 19.77
C LEU A 645 24.32 -13.08 20.27
N ARG A 646 25.10 -13.44 21.27
CA ARG A 646 25.06 -14.72 21.97
C ARG A 646 24.97 -14.49 23.47
N VAL A 647 24.44 -15.50 24.16
CA VAL A 647 24.48 -15.57 25.62
C VAL A 647 25.31 -16.78 25.99
N GLN A 648 26.49 -16.54 26.55
CA GLN A 648 27.36 -17.60 27.04
C GLN A 648 26.95 -17.98 28.46
N THR A 649 26.73 -19.27 28.72
CA THR A 649 26.56 -19.81 30.07
C THR A 649 27.54 -20.96 30.30
N GLU A 650 27.65 -21.45 31.53
CA GLU A 650 28.50 -22.62 31.84
C GLU A 650 28.05 -23.89 31.11
N GLU A 651 26.76 -24.00 30.79
CA GLU A 651 26.15 -25.20 30.22
C GLU A 651 26.03 -25.15 28.68
N ALA A 652 25.74 -23.97 28.12
CA ALA A 652 25.50 -23.81 26.69
C ALA A 652 25.68 -22.37 26.20
N THR A 653 25.89 -22.23 24.89
CA THR A 653 25.78 -20.95 24.19
C THR A 653 24.40 -20.84 23.54
N ILE A 654 23.65 -19.78 23.88
CA ILE A 654 22.35 -19.50 23.29
C ILE A 654 22.51 -18.56 22.09
N ASP A 655 22.00 -18.98 20.94
CA ASP A 655 22.01 -18.25 19.69
C ASP A 655 20.74 -17.40 19.52
N ILE A 656 20.83 -16.10 19.79
CA ILE A 656 19.67 -15.20 19.79
C ILE A 656 19.07 -15.01 18.38
N PRO A 657 19.87 -14.71 17.33
CA PRO A 657 19.38 -14.73 15.94
C PRO A 657 18.65 -16.02 15.56
N GLN A 658 19.26 -17.18 15.81
CA GLN A 658 18.69 -18.47 15.44
C GLN A 658 17.40 -18.78 16.21
N MET A 659 17.39 -18.47 17.51
CA MET A 659 16.21 -18.61 18.37
C MET A 659 15.05 -17.75 17.88
N LEU A 660 15.30 -16.46 17.57
CA LEU A 660 14.26 -15.57 17.05
C LEU A 660 13.73 -16.05 15.69
N SER A 661 14.60 -16.54 14.80
CA SER A 661 14.18 -17.11 13.52
C SER A 661 13.23 -18.28 13.72
N ALA A 662 13.60 -19.24 14.58
CA ALA A 662 12.78 -20.42 14.84
C ALA A 662 11.42 -20.08 15.48
N ILE A 663 11.38 -19.11 16.40
CA ILE A 663 10.13 -18.61 16.98
C ILE A 663 9.25 -18.00 15.88
N ASN A 664 9.81 -17.12 15.05
CA ASN A 664 9.04 -16.41 14.02
C ASN A 664 8.55 -17.33 12.90
N GLU A 665 9.33 -18.31 12.47
CA GLU A 665 8.92 -19.33 11.51
C GLU A 665 7.70 -20.12 12.01
N ARG A 666 7.68 -20.45 13.32
CA ARG A 666 6.56 -21.17 13.94
C ARG A 666 5.34 -20.28 14.13
N ILE A 667 5.52 -19.02 14.51
CA ILE A 667 4.41 -18.05 14.59
C ILE A 667 3.78 -17.86 13.21
N GLU A 668 4.58 -17.68 12.16
CA GLU A 668 4.06 -17.49 10.80
C GLU A 668 3.30 -18.73 10.31
N ALA A 669 3.76 -19.94 10.66
CA ALA A 669 3.08 -21.18 10.32
C ALA A 669 1.76 -21.40 11.09
N LEU A 670 1.69 -20.98 12.36
CA LEU A 670 0.54 -21.19 13.24
C LEU A 670 -0.47 -20.02 13.23
N TYR A 671 -0.02 -18.84 12.80
CA TYR A 671 -0.78 -17.60 12.83
C TYR A 671 -0.64 -16.82 11.52
N ASP A 672 0.26 -15.83 11.45
CA ASP A 672 0.61 -15.08 10.24
C ASP A 672 1.95 -14.33 10.42
N ARG A 673 2.42 -13.70 9.34
CA ARG A 673 3.64 -12.89 9.34
C ARG A 673 3.55 -11.61 10.17
N ASP A 674 2.35 -11.07 10.37
CA ASP A 674 2.11 -9.75 10.96
C ASP A 674 2.13 -9.80 12.51
N HIS A 675 2.17 -11.01 13.07
CA HIS A 675 2.32 -11.33 14.50
C HIS A 675 3.72 -11.86 14.85
N THR A 676 4.68 -11.80 13.91
CA THR A 676 6.07 -12.19 14.23
C THR A 676 6.69 -11.24 15.26
N ILE A 677 7.63 -11.73 16.07
CA ILE A 677 8.28 -10.96 17.14
C ILE A 677 9.49 -10.22 16.56
N GLY A 678 9.56 -8.91 16.81
CA GLY A 678 10.66 -8.09 16.35
C GLY A 678 11.94 -8.19 17.18
N HIS A 679 13.08 -7.88 16.55
CA HIS A 679 14.42 -7.98 17.13
C HIS A 679 14.66 -7.01 18.31
N ALA A 680 13.92 -5.92 18.43
CA ALA A 680 14.16 -4.89 19.45
C ALA A 680 13.93 -5.39 20.88
N TYR A 681 13.14 -6.46 21.08
CA TYR A 681 13.01 -7.13 22.38
C TYR A 681 14.35 -7.69 22.86
N PHE A 682 15.17 -8.20 21.93
CA PHE A 682 16.43 -8.87 22.23
C PHE A 682 17.65 -7.98 22.05
N GLU A 683 17.56 -6.90 21.27
CA GLU A 683 18.68 -6.00 21.02
C GLU A 683 19.25 -5.38 22.32
N ARG A 684 18.39 -5.11 23.30
CA ARG A 684 18.78 -4.59 24.62
C ARG A 684 19.69 -5.53 25.41
N LEU A 685 19.80 -6.81 25.04
CA LEU A 685 20.77 -7.73 25.65
C LEU A 685 22.22 -7.30 25.43
N LYS A 686 22.49 -6.47 24.41
CA LYS A 686 23.81 -5.88 24.17
C LYS A 686 24.25 -4.95 25.30
N ASP A 687 23.29 -4.37 26.03
CA ASP A 687 23.58 -3.45 27.14
C ASP A 687 24.07 -4.20 28.40
N TRP A 688 23.91 -5.53 28.42
CA TRP A 688 24.32 -6.38 29.54
C TRP A 688 25.64 -7.11 29.21
N PRO A 689 26.57 -7.19 30.18
CA PRO A 689 27.75 -8.04 30.06
C PRO A 689 27.38 -9.48 29.73
N ASP A 690 28.13 -10.10 28.80
CA ASP A 690 27.92 -11.51 28.47
C ASP A 690 28.18 -12.41 29.68
N GLY A 691 27.53 -13.57 29.74
CA GLY A 691 27.53 -14.43 30.91
C GLY A 691 26.17 -14.47 31.64
N LEU A 692 26.24 -14.61 32.97
CA LEU A 692 25.07 -14.76 33.83
C LEU A 692 24.12 -13.55 33.75
N GLU A 693 24.65 -12.32 33.75
CA GLU A 693 23.83 -11.10 33.72
C GLU A 693 22.97 -11.01 32.45
N ARG A 694 23.56 -11.26 31.28
CA ARG A 694 22.81 -11.31 30.01
C ARG A 694 21.82 -12.47 29.98
N PHE A 695 22.12 -13.61 30.59
CA PHE A 695 21.19 -14.73 30.70
C PHE A 695 19.98 -14.41 31.59
N GLU A 696 20.20 -13.77 32.73
CA GLU A 696 19.12 -13.29 33.60
C GLU A 696 18.25 -12.26 32.88
N ALA A 697 18.86 -11.35 32.11
CA ALA A 697 18.13 -10.40 31.27
C ALA A 697 17.30 -11.11 30.19
N LEU A 698 17.83 -12.15 29.53
CA LEU A 698 17.08 -12.95 28.56
C LEU A 698 15.88 -13.65 29.21
N SER A 699 16.08 -14.25 30.38
CA SER A 699 15.03 -14.90 31.17
C SER A 699 13.93 -13.90 31.57
N ALA A 700 14.31 -12.69 31.97
CA ALA A 700 13.38 -11.61 32.27
C ALA A 700 12.57 -11.18 31.02
N ILE A 701 13.21 -11.03 29.85
CA ILE A 701 12.55 -10.72 28.58
C ILE A 701 11.51 -11.80 28.23
N PHE A 702 11.85 -13.08 28.40
CA PHE A 702 10.92 -14.16 28.11
C PHE A 702 9.68 -14.12 29.03
N ARG A 703 9.89 -13.95 30.35
CA ARG A 703 8.81 -13.94 31.34
C ARG A 703 7.92 -12.69 31.24
N ALA A 704 8.51 -11.52 30.99
CA ALA A 704 7.80 -10.25 31.03
C ALA A 704 7.27 -9.78 29.67
N ASN A 705 7.82 -10.29 28.56
CA ASN A 705 7.48 -9.82 27.22
C ASN A 705 7.09 -10.95 26.27
N ILE A 706 7.94 -11.95 26.07
CA ILE A 706 7.72 -12.95 25.01
C ILE A 706 6.52 -13.85 25.32
N VAL A 707 6.46 -14.44 26.51
CA VAL A 707 5.37 -15.33 26.89
C VAL A 707 4.02 -14.59 26.95
N PRO A 708 3.89 -13.43 27.64
CA PRO A 708 2.64 -12.66 27.62
C PRO A 708 2.18 -12.25 26.21
N LEU A 709 3.12 -11.94 25.30
CA LEU A 709 2.79 -11.61 23.92
C LEU A 709 2.22 -12.84 23.18
N LEU A 710 2.78 -14.03 23.42
CA LEU A 710 2.25 -15.27 22.85
C LEU A 710 0.88 -15.64 23.45
N GLU A 711 0.66 -15.38 24.74
CA GLU A 711 -0.66 -15.53 25.39
C GLU A 711 -1.72 -14.69 24.67
N GLU A 712 -1.40 -13.43 24.36
CA GLU A 712 -2.28 -12.52 23.62
C GLU A 712 -2.52 -13.01 22.17
N TYR A 713 -1.46 -13.36 21.44
CA TYR A 713 -1.55 -13.78 20.04
C TYR A 713 -2.38 -15.05 19.86
N PHE A 714 -2.22 -16.01 20.77
CA PHE A 714 -2.89 -17.30 20.70
C PHE A 714 -4.15 -17.37 21.57
N PHE A 715 -4.62 -16.25 22.14
CA PHE A 715 -5.80 -16.19 23.00
C PHE A 715 -5.79 -17.27 24.09
N GLU A 716 -4.67 -17.37 24.83
CA GLU A 716 -4.46 -18.38 25.87
C GLU A 716 -4.46 -19.84 25.35
N ASP A 717 -4.26 -20.09 24.06
CA ASP A 717 -4.05 -21.44 23.50
C ASP A 717 -2.62 -21.92 23.78
N TRP A 718 -2.40 -22.36 25.02
CA TRP A 718 -1.13 -22.85 25.55
C TRP A 718 -0.51 -24.00 24.75
N GLN A 719 -1.32 -24.79 24.04
CA GLN A 719 -0.81 -25.84 23.16
C GLN A 719 -0.04 -25.24 21.98
N LYS A 720 -0.53 -24.14 21.38
CA LYS A 720 0.20 -23.42 20.33
C LYS A 720 1.43 -22.70 20.87
N ILE A 721 1.35 -22.13 22.07
CA ILE A 721 2.50 -21.49 22.73
C ILE A 721 3.63 -22.52 22.90
N ARG A 722 3.31 -23.74 23.35
CA ARG A 722 4.28 -24.86 23.43
C ARG A 722 4.92 -25.17 22.08
N LEU A 723 4.12 -25.21 21.01
CA LEU A 723 4.64 -25.46 19.66
C LEU A 723 5.61 -24.35 19.22
N VAL A 724 5.27 -23.08 19.45
CA VAL A 724 6.15 -21.93 19.14
C VAL A 724 7.47 -22.01 19.89
N LEU A 725 7.41 -22.30 21.20
CA LEU A 725 8.59 -22.45 22.05
C LEU A 725 9.34 -23.78 21.83
N GLY A 726 8.80 -24.68 21.01
CA GLY A 726 9.39 -26.00 20.74
C GLY A 726 9.32 -26.95 21.92
N ASP A 727 8.50 -26.68 22.94
CA ASP A 727 8.40 -27.48 24.17
C ASP A 727 7.98 -28.93 23.88
N ASN A 728 7.24 -29.17 22.80
CA ASN A 728 6.88 -30.51 22.36
C ASN A 728 8.07 -31.37 21.87
N GLN A 729 9.25 -30.78 21.76
CA GLN A 729 10.50 -31.42 21.31
C GLN A 729 11.57 -31.44 22.40
N LYS A 730 11.24 -30.98 23.61
CA LYS A 730 12.15 -30.87 24.75
C LYS A 730 11.82 -31.88 25.82
N ASP A 731 12.82 -32.24 26.61
CA ASP A 731 12.61 -33.01 27.83
C ASP A 731 11.76 -32.21 28.82
N ALA A 732 10.95 -32.90 29.63
CA ALA A 732 10.01 -32.28 30.58
C ALA A 732 10.59 -31.12 31.44
N PRO A 733 11.81 -31.19 32.02
CA PRO A 733 12.37 -30.08 32.79
C PRO A 733 12.67 -28.81 31.96
N GLU A 734 12.85 -28.95 30.64
CA GLU A 734 13.23 -27.88 29.72
C GLU A 734 12.02 -27.22 29.03
N GLN A 735 10.81 -27.71 29.27
CA GLN A 735 9.60 -27.14 28.71
C GLN A 735 9.22 -25.85 29.47
N PHE A 736 9.09 -24.73 28.76
CA PHE A 736 8.64 -23.47 29.37
C PHE A 736 7.20 -23.55 29.83
N VAL A 737 6.36 -24.27 29.07
CA VAL A 737 4.96 -24.56 29.39
C VAL A 737 4.79 -26.07 29.49
N ALA A 738 4.44 -26.53 30.69
CA ALA A 738 4.20 -27.94 30.98
C ALA A 738 2.70 -28.23 31.10
N GLU A 739 2.32 -29.45 30.73
CA GLU A 739 1.00 -29.99 31.00
C GLU A 739 0.93 -30.42 32.48
N VAL A 740 -0.09 -29.96 33.20
CA VAL A 740 -0.22 -30.15 34.65
C VAL A 740 -1.37 -31.09 34.97
N GLY A 741 -1.05 -32.16 35.68
CA GLY A 741 -2.01 -33.14 36.20
C GLY A 741 -2.52 -34.12 35.14
N ASP A 742 -3.19 -35.17 35.61
CA ASP A 742 -4.02 -36.01 34.75
C ASP A 742 -5.40 -35.34 34.67
N ALA A 743 -5.69 -34.69 33.54
CA ALA A 743 -6.97 -34.02 33.32
C ALA A 743 -8.16 -34.96 33.55
N GLN A 744 -8.01 -36.25 33.25
CA GLN A 744 -9.10 -37.21 33.40
C GLN A 744 -9.33 -37.60 34.86
N GLU A 745 -8.26 -37.75 35.65
CA GLU A 745 -8.33 -37.99 37.09
C GLU A 745 -8.84 -36.77 37.86
N GLU A 746 -8.41 -35.57 37.48
CA GLU A 746 -8.84 -34.32 38.10
C GLU A 746 -10.30 -33.99 37.80
N TYR A 747 -10.77 -34.22 36.57
CA TYR A 747 -12.18 -34.09 36.21
C TYR A 747 -13.06 -35.08 36.97
N ARG A 748 -12.63 -36.35 37.12
CA ARG A 748 -13.33 -37.34 37.94
C ARG A 748 -13.42 -36.91 39.40
N ARG A 749 -12.36 -36.32 39.94
CA ARG A 749 -12.34 -35.78 41.31
C ARG A 749 -13.27 -34.57 41.47
N LEU A 750 -13.32 -33.66 40.50
CA LEU A 750 -14.08 -32.42 40.59
C LEU A 750 -15.58 -32.59 40.29
N PHE A 751 -15.94 -33.43 39.31
CA PHE A 751 -17.32 -33.57 38.82
C PHE A 751 -17.94 -34.93 39.12
N GLY A 752 -17.17 -35.88 39.66
CA GLY A 752 -17.63 -37.23 40.01
C GLY A 752 -17.71 -38.18 38.81
N ALA A 753 -17.62 -39.49 39.10
CA ALA A 753 -17.59 -40.56 38.10
C ALA A 753 -18.88 -40.72 37.27
N ASN A 754 -19.99 -40.12 37.71
CA ASN A 754 -21.30 -40.15 37.04
C ASN A 754 -21.62 -38.87 36.26
N SER A 755 -20.66 -37.93 36.13
CA SER A 755 -20.88 -36.73 35.32
C SER A 755 -21.04 -37.10 33.84
N SER A 756 -22.04 -36.52 33.17
CA SER A 756 -22.30 -36.70 31.73
C SER A 756 -21.31 -35.92 30.84
N ILE A 757 -20.14 -35.59 31.37
CA ILE A 757 -19.09 -34.85 30.65
C ILE A 757 -18.30 -35.90 29.88
N ASP A 758 -18.45 -35.91 28.55
CA ASP A 758 -17.72 -36.81 27.66
C ASP A 758 -16.21 -36.76 27.93
N SER A 759 -15.55 -37.91 27.85
CA SER A 759 -14.08 -38.01 27.95
C SER A 759 -13.34 -37.17 26.90
N PHE A 760 -14.02 -36.79 25.82
CA PHE A 760 -13.52 -35.88 24.78
C PHE A 760 -13.60 -34.39 25.16
N ALA A 761 -14.24 -34.04 26.28
CA ALA A 761 -14.37 -32.66 26.77
C ALA A 761 -13.34 -32.29 27.85
N ALA A 762 -12.52 -33.25 28.31
CA ALA A 762 -11.43 -32.98 29.25
C ALA A 762 -10.32 -32.20 28.52
N LYS A 763 -10.19 -30.91 28.82
CA LYS A 763 -9.11 -30.09 28.25
C LYS A 763 -7.86 -30.23 29.11
N PRO A 764 -6.68 -30.48 28.52
CA PRO A 764 -5.42 -30.46 29.26
C PRO A 764 -5.21 -29.07 29.88
N ARG A 765 -4.64 -29.06 31.09
CA ARG A 765 -4.28 -27.84 31.81
C ARG A 765 -2.81 -27.59 31.62
N PHE A 766 -2.45 -26.33 31.43
CA PHE A 766 -1.07 -25.92 31.22
C PHE A 766 -0.66 -24.93 32.29
N ALA A 767 0.61 -24.94 32.66
CA ALA A 767 1.20 -23.92 33.50
C ALA A 767 2.63 -23.62 33.05
N LEU A 768 3.07 -22.40 33.31
CA LEU A 768 4.46 -22.02 33.16
C LEU A 768 5.32 -22.80 34.17
N GLN A 769 6.47 -23.26 33.72
CA GLN A 769 7.45 -23.97 34.51
C GLN A 769 8.61 -23.03 34.86
N PRO A 770 8.66 -22.46 36.09
CA PRO A 770 9.64 -21.42 36.43
C PRO A 770 11.10 -21.86 36.27
N GLY A 771 11.36 -23.16 36.50
CA GLY A 771 12.69 -23.77 36.38
C GLY A 771 13.25 -23.71 34.95
N ALA A 772 12.41 -23.90 33.92
CA ALA A 772 12.86 -23.91 32.53
C ALA A 772 13.47 -22.57 32.08
N PHE A 773 12.95 -21.45 32.60
CA PHE A 773 13.50 -20.11 32.32
C PHE A 773 14.92 -19.89 32.86
N SER A 774 15.34 -20.70 33.85
CA SER A 774 16.69 -20.67 34.40
C SER A 774 17.60 -21.73 33.77
N MET A 775 17.13 -22.50 32.78
CA MET A 775 17.90 -23.55 32.11
C MET A 775 18.34 -23.08 30.71
N PRO A 776 19.64 -22.87 30.45
CA PRO A 776 20.14 -22.50 29.14
C PRO A 776 19.73 -23.47 28.03
N SER A 777 19.67 -24.77 28.34
CA SER A 777 19.26 -25.82 27.38
C SER A 777 17.81 -25.65 26.89
N ALA A 778 16.90 -25.10 27.70
CA ALA A 778 15.52 -24.82 27.31
C ALA A 778 15.42 -23.82 26.15
N TYR A 779 16.30 -22.81 26.13
CA TYR A 779 16.40 -21.83 25.04
C TYR A 779 17.06 -22.42 23.80
N VAL A 780 18.12 -23.21 23.98
CA VAL A 780 18.77 -23.93 22.87
C VAL A 780 17.79 -24.91 22.20
N GLY A 781 16.95 -25.56 22.99
CA GLY A 781 15.89 -26.45 22.51
C GLY A 781 14.82 -25.76 21.65
N ILE A 782 14.74 -24.42 21.66
CA ILE A 782 13.83 -23.69 20.77
C ILE A 782 14.23 -23.92 19.31
N TYR A 783 15.53 -23.92 18.99
CA TYR A 783 16.02 -23.94 17.60
C TYR A 783 16.82 -25.20 17.22
N LYS A 784 17.15 -26.08 18.17
CA LYS A 784 17.68 -27.41 17.86
C LYS A 784 16.54 -28.32 17.39
N ILE A 785 16.37 -28.44 16.08
CA ILE A 785 15.47 -29.44 15.47
C ILE A 785 16.14 -30.81 15.59
N PHE A 786 15.50 -31.76 16.28
CA PHE A 786 15.86 -33.17 16.15
C PHE A 786 15.49 -33.64 14.73
N ARG A 787 16.49 -33.88 13.89
CA ARG A 787 16.32 -34.52 12.58
C ARG A 787 16.09 -36.01 12.73
#